data_AF-A0A3L6FK98-F1
#
_entry.id   AF-A0A3L6FK98-F1
#
_cell.length_a   1.000
_cell.length_b   1.000
_cell.length_c   1.000
_cell.angle_alpha   90.00
_cell.angle_beta   90.00
_cell.angle_gamma   90.00
#
_symmetry.space_group_name_H-M   'P 1'
#
loop_
_entity.id
_entity.type
_entity.pdbx_description
1 polymer ?
#
loop_
_entity_poly.entity_id
_entity_poly.type
_entity_poly.pdbx_seq_one_letter_code
_entity_poly.pdbx_strand_id
1 'polypeptide(L)'
;MVLQCHRIASLSVRFRRARFLPRSRTAVRSRIIVRVRRTPSGSSVLPPASPCPLPFPTTIPPPPPSATLKSPSFPTPPQRRNFSTPATPLKSSSLRQGIPPPMRLLPLLLLLLAGAGARASDDPFLSGASANAVWSPPSLPGPGAAANHSYNIDCGGAADFTSALGRRWLADRFFSAGGAAGMVAEPHRFPQPQERTLRFFPPSSAGKSSCYSLPLPPGRYYLRLFSVYDNYDSKLRTPSFDVSAAATLVLSFRSPWPEPAARYGAYSDLIFPSATEPASDLCFYSLSTDAPAVASIEVSPVHPLAYDGATTGADLVLVNYGRVTCGNSLFGPGFTRDADAFSRVWQADVDFRNNDLSYDAITAGGRKVFGSNQPPNYFPTKLYESAVTTGGDAANEIEYLMPVDTRLSYMVWLHFAEIDAGIGSPGQRVFDVVLAGENVTRIDIFKQVGGFTAFKWTYIVKNLTSSTLSVRLVPVVGRPILCGLENYAMVPLEMRTVPSQVAAMKALKESLKIPARMGWNGDPCAPRAWDAWEGVTCHRGDKGLVITQLNLSYNSLTGSLPPGLGQPSLVSLDISSNEFTGSIPGTIGSSKLQTALLNNNQLDGQVPERLYSIGVHGGVIDLSGNKGLCGVPTLPACALFWEKGGLNKTGKIALGASFGFVLLVILIVVYILCIRRGPYDYDFDFPQDLTSISAISAKRNRYQRAKSVMLAEMEAHNPDGFYTNGSPH
;
A
#
# COMPACT_ATOMS: atom_id res chain seq x y z
N MET A 1 -16.20 61.92 -4.37
CA MET A 1 -17.56 62.31 -3.97
C MET A 1 -17.92 61.48 -2.74
N VAL A 2 -18.19 62.11 -1.58
CA VAL A 2 -18.77 61.50 -0.34
C VAL A 2 -17.91 60.35 0.28
N LEU A 3 -17.19 60.54 1.40
CA LEU A 3 -17.64 60.42 2.81
C LEU A 3 -18.17 59.00 3.17
N GLN A 4 -17.99 58.41 4.36
CA GLN A 4 -17.20 58.69 5.58
C GLN A 4 -17.45 57.51 6.56
N CYS A 5 -16.51 57.14 7.45
CA CYS A 5 -16.88 56.41 8.68
C CYS A 5 -15.87 56.56 9.83
N HIS A 6 -16.24 56.07 11.02
CA HIS A 6 -15.85 56.68 12.29
C HIS A 6 -14.90 55.91 13.23
N ARG A 7 -14.37 56.69 14.18
CA ARG A 7 -13.42 56.41 15.26
C ARG A 7 -14.11 55.85 16.53
N ILE A 8 -13.30 55.39 17.52
CA ILE A 8 -13.64 55.23 18.96
C ILE A 8 -14.54 53.99 19.28
N ALA A 9 -14.46 53.25 20.41
CA ALA A 9 -13.75 53.43 21.69
C ALA A 9 -13.02 52.15 22.20
N SER A 10 -12.27 52.29 23.31
CA SER A 10 -11.80 51.18 24.16
C SER A 10 -12.68 51.07 25.42
N LEU A 11 -12.76 49.88 26.02
CA LEU A 11 -13.37 49.68 27.35
C LEU A 11 -12.51 48.71 28.19
N SER A 12 -12.36 48.98 29.49
CA SER A 12 -11.58 48.15 30.41
C SER A 12 -12.32 47.96 31.73
N VAL A 13 -12.33 46.73 32.28
CA VAL A 13 -12.88 46.43 33.61
C VAL A 13 -11.91 45.53 34.39
N ARG A 14 -11.67 45.88 35.66
CA ARG A 14 -10.99 45.05 36.69
C ARG A 14 -12.08 44.42 37.58
N PHE A 15 -11.92 43.24 38.21
CA PHE A 15 -11.26 43.16 39.53
C PHE A 15 -11.14 41.73 40.17
N ARG A 16 -10.14 41.62 41.06
CA ARG A 16 -10.05 40.79 42.32
C ARG A 16 -10.17 39.24 42.29
N ARG A 17 -9.00 38.62 42.45
CA ARG A 17 -8.57 37.73 43.57
C ARG A 17 -9.63 36.88 44.30
N ALA A 18 -9.31 35.58 44.40
CA ALA A 18 -9.34 34.82 45.65
C ALA A 18 -7.94 34.21 45.93
N ARG A 19 -7.68 33.74 47.16
CA ARG A 19 -6.44 33.02 47.57
C ARG A 19 -6.83 31.71 48.26
N PHE A 20 -6.04 30.64 48.10
CA PHE A 20 -5.68 29.74 49.21
C PHE A 20 -4.38 28.96 48.89
N LEU A 21 -3.68 28.53 49.95
CA LEU A 21 -2.36 27.88 50.05
C LEU A 21 -2.24 27.38 51.53
N PRO A 22 -1.23 26.57 51.96
CA PRO A 22 -0.25 25.73 51.24
C PRO A 22 -0.10 24.29 51.86
N ARG A 23 0.93 23.53 51.42
CA ARG A 23 1.72 22.44 52.08
C ARG A 23 1.70 21.10 51.30
N SER A 24 2.78 20.28 51.28
CA SER A 24 4.21 20.57 51.56
C SER A 24 5.15 19.42 51.14
N ARG A 25 6.31 19.77 50.56
CA ARG A 25 7.64 19.10 50.63
C ARG A 25 7.74 17.56 50.50
N THR A 26 8.48 17.13 49.49
CA THR A 26 9.81 16.52 49.69
C THR A 26 10.72 16.85 48.52
N ALA A 27 12.04 16.76 48.69
CA ALA A 27 13.01 17.09 47.64
C ALA A 27 14.31 16.30 47.83
N VAL A 28 14.88 15.81 46.73
CA VAL A 28 16.24 15.26 46.67
C VAL A 28 17.04 16.07 45.67
N ARG A 29 18.30 16.37 45.98
CA ARG A 29 19.22 17.15 45.13
C ARG A 29 20.15 16.22 44.36
N SER A 30 20.41 16.56 43.11
CA SER A 30 21.70 16.31 42.46
C SER A 30 22.26 17.64 41.92
N ARG A 31 23.58 17.81 41.98
CA ARG A 31 24.31 18.98 41.45
C ARG A 31 25.17 18.51 40.28
N ILE A 32 25.23 19.30 39.21
CA ILE A 32 26.36 19.31 38.28
C ILE A 32 26.87 20.75 38.16
N ILE A 33 28.18 20.91 38.00
CA ILE A 33 28.90 22.19 38.03
C ILE A 33 29.52 22.43 36.65
N VAL A 34 29.26 23.59 36.05
CA VAL A 34 30.07 24.15 34.96
C VAL A 34 30.43 25.60 35.32
N ARG A 35 31.63 26.03 34.94
CA ARG A 35 32.36 27.15 35.55
C ARG A 35 32.64 28.24 34.51
N VAL A 36 31.95 29.38 34.62
CA VAL A 36 32.13 30.54 33.73
C VAL A 36 32.99 31.62 34.41
N ARG A 37 33.90 32.25 33.67
CA ARG A 37 34.73 33.39 34.14
C ARG A 37 34.22 34.73 33.55
N ARG A 38 34.70 35.83 34.12
CA ARG A 38 34.10 37.17 34.09
C ARG A 38 34.64 38.10 32.99
N THR A 39 33.72 38.81 32.30
CA THR A 39 33.61 40.30 32.08
C THR A 39 34.89 41.15 31.97
N PRO A 40 34.93 42.28 31.19
CA PRO A 40 33.89 43.31 31.18
C PRO A 40 33.60 44.05 29.84
N SER A 41 32.90 45.18 29.98
CA SER A 41 31.99 45.86 29.04
C SER A 41 32.51 47.10 28.32
N GLY A 42 31.87 47.43 27.19
CA GLY A 42 31.63 48.81 26.71
C GLY A 42 31.08 48.84 25.27
N SER A 43 30.33 49.83 24.75
CA SER A 43 29.30 50.77 25.27
C SER A 43 29.12 51.94 24.27
N SER A 44 28.26 51.81 23.24
CA SER A 44 27.73 52.92 22.40
C SER A 44 26.69 52.36 21.40
N VAL A 45 25.40 52.70 21.46
CA VAL A 45 24.71 53.90 20.88
C VAL A 45 24.36 53.76 19.37
N LEU A 46 23.07 54.00 19.06
CA LEU A 46 22.36 54.07 17.76
C LEU A 46 22.01 55.55 17.43
N PRO A 47 21.38 55.97 16.30
CA PRO A 47 21.10 55.38 14.96
C PRO A 47 21.64 56.36 13.84
N PRO A 48 21.01 56.76 12.69
CA PRO A 48 19.93 56.20 11.83
C PRO A 48 20.12 56.25 10.27
N ALA A 49 19.31 55.43 9.56
CA ALA A 49 18.58 55.60 8.26
C ALA A 49 19.12 56.37 7.00
N SER A 50 19.12 55.65 5.84
CA SER A 50 18.68 56.06 4.46
C SER A 50 19.39 57.22 3.70
N PRO A 51 19.31 57.39 2.34
CA PRO A 51 18.37 56.80 1.34
C PRO A 51 19.00 56.30 -0.01
N CYS A 52 18.18 56.09 -1.05
CA CYS A 52 18.55 55.68 -2.44
C CYS A 52 18.99 56.86 -3.34
N PRO A 53 19.55 56.59 -4.54
CA PRO A 53 18.86 57.01 -5.79
C PRO A 53 19.03 56.07 -7.03
N LEU A 54 18.32 56.41 -8.12
CA LEU A 54 18.42 55.94 -9.53
C LEU A 54 18.79 57.19 -10.42
N PRO A 55 18.95 57.17 -11.78
CA PRO A 55 18.73 56.10 -12.80
C PRO A 55 19.79 55.98 -13.96
N PHE A 56 19.45 55.13 -14.96
CA PHE A 56 19.81 54.99 -16.39
C PHE A 56 20.46 56.17 -17.19
N PRO A 57 21.20 55.96 -18.33
CA PRO A 57 20.66 55.42 -19.61
C PRO A 57 21.60 54.61 -20.57
N THR A 58 21.16 54.47 -21.84
CA THR A 58 21.48 53.49 -22.92
C THR A 58 22.47 53.95 -24.02
N THR A 59 23.00 53.03 -24.87
CA THR A 59 23.23 53.19 -26.36
C THR A 59 23.82 51.96 -27.10
N ILE A 60 23.54 51.82 -28.43
CA ILE A 60 23.97 50.79 -29.43
C ILE A 60 23.77 51.38 -30.88
N PRO A 61 24.43 51.01 -32.04
CA PRO A 61 25.71 50.34 -32.35
C PRO A 61 26.80 51.35 -32.83
N PRO A 62 27.27 51.59 -34.11
CA PRO A 62 27.08 51.05 -35.50
C PRO A 62 28.36 50.38 -36.16
N PRO A 63 28.43 50.03 -37.48
CA PRO A 63 29.41 49.06 -38.05
C PRO A 63 30.44 49.57 -39.16
N PRO A 64 30.70 48.90 -40.33
CA PRO A 64 31.87 48.02 -40.63
C PRO A 64 32.76 48.50 -41.82
N PRO A 65 33.68 47.67 -42.38
CA PRO A 65 33.48 47.24 -43.79
C PRO A 65 34.05 45.86 -44.28
N SER A 66 33.21 45.11 -45.01
CA SER A 66 33.37 44.58 -46.40
C SER A 66 34.48 43.61 -46.90
N ALA A 67 34.09 42.84 -47.95
CA ALA A 67 34.88 42.19 -49.03
C ALA A 67 35.50 40.77 -48.78
N THR A 68 35.55 39.80 -49.74
CA THR A 68 34.97 39.66 -51.11
C THR A 68 34.87 38.19 -51.59
N LEU A 69 34.15 37.97 -52.71
CA LEU A 69 33.92 36.75 -53.53
C LEU A 69 35.02 35.66 -53.59
N LYS A 70 34.61 34.37 -53.73
CA LYS A 70 34.75 33.60 -55.00
C LYS A 70 34.10 32.19 -55.03
N SER A 71 33.61 31.84 -56.23
CA SER A 71 33.40 30.50 -56.82
C SER A 71 33.92 30.60 -58.29
N PRO A 72 33.87 29.59 -59.21
CA PRO A 72 33.15 28.30 -59.21
C PRO A 72 33.99 27.10 -59.78
N SER A 73 33.31 25.96 -60.06
CA SER A 73 33.42 25.10 -61.29
C SER A 73 33.38 23.58 -61.04
N PHE A 74 32.85 22.84 -62.03
CA PHE A 74 32.76 21.37 -62.15
C PHE A 74 33.62 20.91 -63.35
N PRO A 75 33.99 19.61 -63.44
CA PRO A 75 33.37 18.80 -64.50
C PRO A 75 33.12 17.30 -64.15
N THR A 76 32.44 16.60 -65.05
CA THR A 76 32.12 15.14 -65.08
C THR A 76 32.08 14.68 -66.56
N PRO A 77 31.73 13.43 -66.93
CA PRO A 77 31.98 12.08 -66.37
C PRO A 77 32.85 11.24 -67.35
N PRO A 78 32.77 9.88 -67.42
CA PRO A 78 31.77 9.28 -68.34
C PRO A 78 31.20 7.88 -67.96
N GLN A 79 29.96 7.61 -68.43
CA GLN A 79 29.40 6.34 -68.99
C GLN A 79 29.67 4.96 -68.32
N ARG A 80 28.81 3.93 -68.34
CA ARG A 80 27.38 3.63 -68.64
C ARG A 80 27.33 2.10 -68.80
N ARG A 81 26.30 1.41 -68.28
CA ARG A 81 25.58 0.30 -68.99
C ARG A 81 24.33 -0.13 -68.21
N ASN A 82 23.29 -0.48 -68.95
CA ASN A 82 22.01 -1.06 -68.49
C ASN A 82 22.12 -2.61 -68.57
N PHE A 83 21.23 -3.47 -68.05
CA PHE A 83 19.76 -3.52 -68.27
C PHE A 83 19.04 -4.56 -67.38
N SER A 84 17.70 -4.47 -67.38
CA SER A 84 16.68 -5.56 -67.27
C SER A 84 16.59 -6.45 -66.02
N THR A 85 15.45 -6.34 -65.33
CA THR A 85 14.71 -7.47 -64.71
C THR A 85 13.96 -8.26 -65.81
N PRO A 86 13.39 -9.48 -65.56
CA PRO A 86 12.00 -9.55 -65.05
C PRO A 86 11.58 -10.84 -64.28
N ALA A 87 10.32 -10.82 -63.80
CA ALA A 87 9.35 -11.92 -63.66
C ALA A 87 9.48 -13.02 -62.57
N THR A 88 8.36 -13.22 -61.85
CA THR A 88 7.93 -14.46 -61.18
C THR A 88 7.08 -15.31 -62.16
N PRO A 89 6.66 -16.57 -61.86
CA PRO A 89 5.33 -16.74 -61.20
C PRO A 89 5.00 -18.09 -60.47
N LEU A 90 3.92 -18.04 -59.66
CA LEU A 90 2.81 -19.02 -59.51
C LEU A 90 2.90 -20.38 -58.76
N LYS A 91 1.74 -20.72 -58.16
CA LYS A 91 1.20 -22.02 -57.68
C LYS A 91 1.79 -22.66 -56.40
N SER A 92 1.08 -23.57 -55.69
CA SER A 92 -0.26 -23.54 -55.04
C SER A 92 -0.61 -24.92 -54.44
N SER A 93 -1.53 -24.95 -53.47
CA SER A 93 -2.44 -26.09 -53.14
C SER A 93 -1.86 -27.47 -52.71
N SER A 94 -1.73 -27.63 -51.38
CA SER A 94 -2.54 -28.54 -50.52
C SER A 94 -2.35 -30.09 -50.44
N LEU A 95 -2.83 -30.62 -49.30
CA LEU A 95 -3.36 -31.97 -48.97
C LEU A 95 -2.44 -33.11 -48.43
N ARG A 96 -2.72 -33.44 -47.15
CA ARG A 96 -3.09 -34.77 -46.56
C ARG A 96 -2.06 -35.69 -45.87
N GLN A 97 -2.64 -36.44 -44.91
CA GLN A 97 -2.16 -37.66 -44.22
C GLN A 97 -0.98 -37.50 -43.24
N GLY A 98 -0.86 -38.32 -42.18
CA GLY A 98 -1.75 -39.40 -41.72
C GLY A 98 -1.49 -39.85 -40.27
N ILE A 99 -2.58 -40.07 -39.53
CA ILE A 99 -2.67 -40.40 -38.09
C ILE A 99 -2.14 -41.80 -37.72
N PRO A 100 -1.75 -42.03 -36.44
CA PRO A 100 -1.49 -43.34 -35.84
C PRO A 100 -2.78 -43.92 -35.20
N PRO A 101 -2.73 -45.06 -34.46
CA PRO A 101 -2.54 -44.97 -33.00
C PRO A 101 -1.54 -46.07 -32.51
N PRO A 102 -1.73 -46.98 -31.51
CA PRO A 102 -2.94 -47.40 -30.77
C PRO A 102 -3.07 -46.78 -29.36
N MET A 103 -4.20 -47.08 -28.70
CA MET A 103 -4.47 -46.94 -27.26
C MET A 103 -4.92 -48.30 -26.70
N ARG A 104 -4.97 -48.46 -25.37
CA ARG A 104 -6.01 -49.22 -24.61
C ARG A 104 -6.03 -48.78 -23.13
N LEU A 105 -7.13 -48.77 -22.39
CA LEU A 105 -8.56 -48.54 -22.73
C LEU A 105 -9.32 -48.16 -21.43
N LEU A 106 -10.51 -47.55 -21.54
CA LEU A 106 -11.42 -47.20 -20.42
C LEU A 106 -12.27 -48.42 -19.94
N PRO A 107 -13.02 -48.32 -18.81
CA PRO A 107 -14.41 -47.80 -18.82
C PRO A 107 -14.70 -46.74 -17.73
N LEU A 108 -15.67 -45.80 -17.82
CA LEU A 108 -17.13 -45.85 -18.13
C LEU A 108 -17.96 -46.45 -16.95
N LEU A 109 -19.15 -45.97 -16.55
CA LEU A 109 -20.19 -45.20 -17.27
C LEU A 109 -21.23 -44.52 -16.31
N LEU A 110 -21.35 -43.17 -16.29
CA LEU A 110 -22.56 -42.32 -16.03
C LEU A 110 -23.31 -42.51 -14.65
N LEU A 111 -24.32 -41.75 -14.13
CA LEU A 111 -25.03 -40.45 -14.37
C LEU A 111 -25.74 -40.05 -13.01
N LEU A 112 -26.64 -39.07 -12.75
CA LEU A 112 -27.47 -38.05 -13.45
C LEU A 112 -27.70 -36.79 -12.53
N LEU A 113 -28.38 -35.77 -13.09
CA LEU A 113 -29.26 -34.66 -12.57
C LEU A 113 -29.92 -34.72 -11.16
N ALA A 114 -30.58 -33.67 -10.59
CA ALA A 114 -30.58 -32.19 -10.72
C ALA A 114 -31.60 -31.53 -9.73
N GLY A 115 -31.74 -30.19 -9.75
CA GLY A 115 -32.78 -29.42 -9.03
C GLY A 115 -32.27 -28.78 -7.72
N ALA A 116 -32.22 -27.46 -7.50
CA ALA A 116 -33.14 -26.34 -7.76
C ALA A 116 -34.28 -26.21 -6.72
N GLY A 117 -34.22 -25.16 -5.89
CA GLY A 117 -35.24 -24.82 -4.91
C GLY A 117 -34.89 -23.53 -4.17
N ALA A 118 -35.63 -22.46 -4.42
CA ALA A 118 -35.46 -21.16 -3.76
C ALA A 118 -36.78 -20.67 -3.18
N ARG A 119 -36.76 -20.17 -1.94
CA ARG A 119 -37.79 -19.28 -1.39
C ARG A 119 -37.24 -18.51 -0.18
N ALA A 120 -37.83 -17.36 0.09
CA ALA A 120 -37.43 -16.43 1.14
C ALA A 120 -38.47 -16.35 2.27
N SER A 121 -38.06 -15.74 3.38
CA SER A 121 -38.93 -15.27 4.48
C SER A 121 -38.21 -14.13 5.20
N ASP A 122 -38.87 -12.99 5.36
CA ASP A 122 -38.31 -11.75 5.92
C ASP A 122 -38.55 -11.59 7.44
N ASP A 123 -38.29 -10.37 7.92
CA ASP A 123 -38.77 -9.72 9.16
C ASP A 123 -37.97 -9.86 10.50
N PRO A 124 -38.02 -8.82 11.39
CA PRO A 124 -36.78 -8.22 11.92
C PRO A 124 -36.79 -7.85 13.44
N PHE A 125 -35.91 -6.91 13.86
CA PHE A 125 -35.76 -6.28 15.20
C PHE A 125 -35.17 -7.19 16.32
N LEU A 126 -34.05 -6.88 17.02
CA LEU A 126 -33.72 -5.64 17.75
C LEU A 126 -32.25 -5.59 18.27
N SER A 127 -31.73 -4.37 18.48
CA SER A 127 -30.65 -3.91 19.41
C SER A 127 -29.52 -4.85 19.90
N GLY A 128 -28.25 -4.39 19.78
CA GLY A 128 -27.13 -4.93 20.56
C GLY A 128 -25.75 -4.33 20.22
N ALA A 129 -25.40 -3.18 20.78
CA ALA A 129 -24.10 -2.54 20.52
C ALA A 129 -22.98 -3.10 21.44
N SER A 130 -21.93 -3.67 20.85
CA SER A 130 -20.62 -3.81 21.49
C SER A 130 -19.50 -3.81 20.45
N ALA A 131 -18.35 -3.24 20.79
CA ALA A 131 -17.19 -3.18 19.90
C ALA A 131 -16.26 -4.38 20.12
N ASN A 132 -16.02 -5.18 19.07
CA ASN A 132 -14.82 -6.00 18.86
C ASN A 132 -14.90 -6.72 17.50
N ALA A 133 -14.48 -6.05 16.42
CA ALA A 133 -14.36 -6.69 15.11
C ALA A 133 -13.06 -7.51 15.05
N VAL A 134 -13.18 -8.83 15.19
CA VAL A 134 -12.04 -9.77 15.05
C VAL A 134 -11.46 -9.67 13.65
N TRP A 135 -10.15 -9.42 13.55
CA TRP A 135 -9.43 -9.49 12.28
C TRP A 135 -9.24 -10.94 11.84
N SER A 136 -9.94 -11.30 10.76
CA SER A 136 -9.64 -12.45 9.91
C SER A 136 -9.75 -11.98 8.46
N PRO A 137 -8.76 -12.21 7.59
CA PRO A 137 -8.87 -11.83 6.19
C PRO A 137 -10.01 -12.64 5.52
N PRO A 138 -10.94 -12.00 4.79
CA PRO A 138 -11.91 -12.73 4.00
C PRO A 138 -11.20 -13.51 2.89
N SER A 139 -11.70 -14.71 2.58
CA SER A 139 -11.20 -15.51 1.46
C SER A 139 -11.29 -14.71 0.16
N LEU A 140 -10.16 -14.59 -0.55
CA LEU A 140 -10.10 -13.97 -1.88
C LEU A 140 -11.15 -14.61 -2.82
N PRO A 141 -11.75 -13.84 -3.75
CA PRO A 141 -12.66 -14.40 -4.75
C PRO A 141 -11.93 -15.47 -5.58
N GLY A 142 -12.59 -16.61 -5.75
CA GLY A 142 -11.94 -17.82 -6.27
C GLY A 142 -11.42 -17.72 -7.72
N PRO A 143 -10.51 -18.61 -8.13
CA PRO A 143 -9.90 -18.62 -9.46
C PRO A 143 -10.90 -19.09 -10.54
N GLY A 144 -11.83 -18.20 -10.92
CA GLY A 144 -12.96 -18.53 -11.80
C GLY A 144 -13.41 -17.39 -12.72
N ALA A 145 -12.67 -16.29 -12.81
CA ALA A 145 -12.91 -15.20 -13.76
C ALA A 145 -11.60 -14.51 -14.14
N ALA A 146 -11.54 -13.93 -15.34
CA ALA A 146 -10.52 -12.94 -15.70
C ALA A 146 -10.85 -11.62 -14.99
N ALA A 147 -10.56 -11.56 -13.69
CA ALA A 147 -10.89 -10.44 -12.83
C ALA A 147 -10.11 -9.18 -13.28
N ASN A 148 -10.84 -8.10 -13.53
CA ASN A 148 -10.21 -6.82 -13.81
C ASN A 148 -9.67 -6.27 -12.48
N HIS A 149 -8.36 -6.37 -12.25
CA HIS A 149 -7.68 -6.01 -10.99
C HIS A 149 -7.56 -4.49 -10.79
N SER A 150 -8.69 -3.79 -10.92
CA SER A 150 -8.84 -2.35 -10.73
C SER A 150 -9.68 -2.07 -9.48
N TYR A 151 -9.21 -1.18 -8.62
CA TYR A 151 -9.87 -0.82 -7.37
C TYR A 151 -10.08 0.70 -7.33
N ASN A 152 -11.32 1.14 -7.13
CA ASN A 152 -11.63 2.54 -6.83
C ASN A 152 -12.17 2.56 -5.39
N ILE A 153 -11.47 3.21 -4.47
CA ILE A 153 -11.71 3.13 -3.03
C ILE A 153 -12.09 4.52 -2.49
N ASP A 154 -13.27 4.60 -1.87
CA ASP A 154 -13.78 5.78 -1.15
C ASP A 154 -13.27 5.74 0.30
N CYS A 155 -12.38 6.66 0.66
CA CYS A 155 -11.60 6.57 1.89
C CYS A 155 -12.35 7.24 3.03
N GLY A 156 -12.71 6.49 4.07
CA GLY A 156 -13.71 6.92 5.05
C GLY A 156 -15.17 6.66 4.62
N GLY A 157 -15.39 6.20 3.38
CA GLY A 157 -16.69 5.83 2.84
C GLY A 157 -17.34 4.67 3.60
N ALA A 158 -18.63 4.78 3.91
CA ALA A 158 -19.35 3.79 4.72
C ALA A 158 -19.87 2.58 3.92
N ALA A 159 -20.11 2.74 2.62
CA ALA A 159 -20.69 1.71 1.75
C ALA A 159 -20.25 1.91 0.28
N ASP A 160 -20.25 0.82 -0.49
CA ASP A 160 -20.03 0.83 -1.93
C ASP A 160 -21.11 1.68 -2.65
N PHE A 161 -20.71 2.40 -3.71
CA PHE A 161 -21.64 3.13 -4.57
C PHE A 161 -21.20 3.08 -6.04
N THR A 162 -22.04 3.60 -6.95
CA THR A 162 -21.67 3.82 -8.36
C THR A 162 -21.84 5.30 -8.70
N SER A 163 -20.82 5.93 -9.28
CA SER A 163 -20.85 7.35 -9.63
C SER A 163 -21.75 7.62 -10.84
N ALA A 164 -22.10 8.90 -11.06
CA ALA A 164 -22.87 9.34 -12.23
C ALA A 164 -22.17 9.08 -13.59
N LEU A 165 -20.89 8.68 -13.58
CA LEU A 165 -20.11 8.26 -14.74
C LEU A 165 -19.98 6.72 -14.85
N GLY A 166 -20.75 5.96 -14.06
CA GLY A 166 -20.80 4.49 -14.12
C GLY A 166 -19.63 3.77 -13.44
N ARG A 167 -18.73 4.48 -12.74
CA ARG A 167 -17.64 3.85 -11.97
C ARG A 167 -18.16 3.37 -10.61
N ARG A 168 -18.00 2.08 -10.31
CA ARG A 168 -18.18 1.55 -8.95
C ARG A 168 -17.02 1.98 -8.07
N TRP A 169 -17.35 2.37 -6.84
CA TRP A 169 -16.46 2.69 -5.74
C TRP A 169 -16.72 1.72 -4.58
N LEU A 170 -15.66 1.38 -3.84
CA LEU A 170 -15.66 0.44 -2.73
C LEU A 170 -15.40 1.16 -1.40
N ALA A 171 -16.08 0.76 -0.33
CA ALA A 171 -15.77 1.25 1.01
C ALA A 171 -14.39 0.75 1.50
N ASP A 172 -13.57 1.64 2.06
CA ASP A 172 -12.17 1.31 2.41
C ASP A 172 -11.96 0.34 3.59
N ARG A 173 -13.04 -0.04 4.27
CA ARG A 173 -13.10 -0.87 5.48
C ARG A 173 -12.35 -2.21 5.44
N PHE A 174 -11.99 -2.70 4.26
CA PHE A 174 -11.25 -3.95 4.04
C PHE A 174 -9.79 -3.75 3.59
N PHE A 175 -9.37 -2.51 3.30
CA PHE A 175 -8.03 -2.19 2.78
C PHE A 175 -7.16 -1.48 3.82
N SER A 176 -7.73 -0.58 4.62
CA SER A 176 -6.99 0.28 5.56
C SER A 176 -6.70 -0.37 6.91
N ALA A 177 -5.45 -0.39 7.34
CA ALA A 177 -5.04 -0.83 8.68
C ALA A 177 -5.28 0.25 9.75
N GLY A 178 -6.54 0.54 10.06
CA GLY A 178 -6.94 1.51 11.10
C GLY A 178 -7.26 2.91 10.58
N GLY A 179 -6.91 3.95 11.36
CA GLY A 179 -7.33 5.33 11.11
C GLY A 179 -8.81 5.60 11.42
N ALA A 180 -9.23 6.85 11.26
CA ALA A 180 -10.59 7.33 11.47
C ALA A 180 -11.20 7.87 10.17
N ALA A 181 -12.51 7.68 9.99
CA ALA A 181 -13.26 8.33 8.92
C ALA A 181 -13.63 9.76 9.32
N GLY A 182 -13.65 10.66 8.34
CA GLY A 182 -14.02 12.06 8.47
C GLY A 182 -14.69 12.58 7.19
N MET A 183 -15.05 13.85 7.21
CA MET A 183 -15.74 14.54 6.11
C MET A 183 -15.16 15.95 5.99
N VAL A 184 -14.99 16.43 4.75
CA VAL A 184 -14.57 17.82 4.46
C VAL A 184 -15.55 18.84 5.07
N ALA A 185 -15.09 20.06 5.39
CA ALA A 185 -15.96 21.04 6.06
C ALA A 185 -17.11 21.55 5.17
N GLU A 186 -16.91 21.61 3.84
CA GLU A 186 -17.93 22.08 2.90
C GLU A 186 -18.22 21.06 1.76
N PRO A 187 -18.83 19.89 2.06
CA PRO A 187 -19.01 18.77 1.10
C PRO A 187 -19.75 19.13 -0.18
N HIS A 188 -20.59 20.16 -0.11
CA HIS A 188 -21.36 20.67 -1.24
C HIS A 188 -20.50 21.25 -2.37
N ARG A 189 -19.22 21.61 -2.12
CA ARG A 189 -18.25 22.03 -3.15
C ARG A 189 -17.80 20.89 -4.05
N PHE A 190 -17.81 19.66 -3.54
CA PHE A 190 -17.20 18.51 -4.19
C PHE A 190 -18.25 17.77 -5.03
N PRO A 191 -18.14 17.77 -6.36
CA PRO A 191 -19.17 17.19 -7.22
C PRO A 191 -19.22 15.66 -7.09
N GLN A 192 -18.09 14.99 -6.89
CA GLN A 192 -18.05 13.54 -6.75
C GLN A 192 -18.26 13.10 -5.28
N PRO A 193 -18.92 11.95 -5.02
CA PRO A 193 -19.10 11.48 -3.64
C PRO A 193 -17.78 11.13 -2.94
N GLN A 194 -16.84 10.47 -3.64
CA GLN A 194 -15.52 10.07 -3.10
C GLN A 194 -14.54 11.23 -2.86
N GLU A 195 -14.96 12.46 -3.10
CA GLU A 195 -14.21 13.69 -2.79
C GLU A 195 -14.69 14.32 -1.47
N ARG A 196 -15.80 13.82 -0.89
CA ARG A 196 -16.46 14.38 0.30
C ARG A 196 -16.04 13.69 1.60
N THR A 197 -15.78 12.39 1.55
CA THR A 197 -15.30 11.63 2.72
C THR A 197 -13.78 11.54 2.68
N LEU A 198 -13.15 11.38 3.85
CA LEU A 198 -11.71 11.12 3.95
C LEU A 198 -11.40 10.17 5.09
N ARG A 199 -10.33 9.38 4.95
CA ARG A 199 -9.68 8.70 6.06
C ARG A 199 -8.48 9.52 6.51
N PHE A 200 -8.34 9.65 7.82
CA PHE A 200 -7.18 10.26 8.45
C PHE A 200 -6.57 9.37 9.53
N PHE A 201 -5.27 9.53 9.78
CA PHE A 201 -4.50 8.65 10.67
C PHE A 201 -3.87 9.43 11.83
N PRO A 202 -4.57 9.61 12.97
CA PRO A 202 -4.01 10.29 14.14
C PRO A 202 -2.82 9.50 14.71
N PRO A 203 -1.63 10.10 14.89
CA PRO A 203 -0.44 9.36 15.36
C PRO A 203 -0.63 8.75 16.75
N SER A 204 -1.51 9.32 17.58
CA SER A 204 -1.85 8.83 18.92
C SER A 204 -2.66 7.53 18.95
N SER A 205 -3.30 7.14 17.85
CA SER A 205 -4.11 5.90 17.76
C SER A 205 -3.64 4.94 16.66
N ALA A 206 -3.10 5.48 15.57
CA ALA A 206 -2.67 4.73 14.39
C ALA A 206 -1.13 4.58 14.27
N GLY A 207 -0.37 5.23 15.16
CA GLY A 207 1.09 5.24 15.16
C GLY A 207 1.69 6.14 14.08
N LYS A 208 3.02 6.09 13.93
CA LYS A 208 3.76 6.93 12.96
C LYS A 208 3.45 6.60 11.49
N SER A 209 2.99 5.39 11.22
CA SER A 209 2.78 4.85 9.87
C SER A 209 1.49 4.03 9.78
N SER A 210 0.74 4.21 8.69
CA SER A 210 -0.53 3.53 8.45
C SER A 210 -0.69 3.22 6.97
N CYS A 211 -1.18 2.03 6.63
CA CYS A 211 -1.16 1.54 5.26
C CYS A 211 -2.51 1.00 4.79
N TYR A 212 -2.73 1.13 3.48
CA TYR A 212 -3.69 0.36 2.71
C TYR A 212 -2.97 -0.85 2.12
N SER A 213 -3.50 -2.06 2.33
CA SER A 213 -2.96 -3.28 1.71
C SER A 213 -3.80 -3.63 0.49
N LEU A 214 -3.20 -3.58 -0.70
CA LEU A 214 -3.89 -3.69 -1.99
C LEU A 214 -3.57 -5.06 -2.61
N PRO A 215 -4.54 -5.98 -2.79
CA PRO A 215 -4.30 -7.33 -3.33
C PRO A 215 -4.08 -7.29 -4.85
N LEU A 216 -2.89 -6.86 -5.27
CA LEU A 216 -2.48 -6.66 -6.66
C LEU A 216 -1.51 -7.77 -7.09
N PRO A 217 -1.84 -8.61 -8.09
CA PRO A 217 -0.90 -9.59 -8.62
C PRO A 217 0.34 -8.92 -9.25
N PRO A 218 1.41 -9.69 -9.55
CA PRO A 218 2.64 -9.12 -10.09
C PRO A 218 2.42 -8.41 -11.44
N GLY A 219 2.91 -7.17 -11.57
CA GLY A 219 2.63 -6.34 -12.74
C GLY A 219 3.00 -4.87 -12.53
N ARG A 220 2.53 -3.99 -13.42
CA ARG A 220 2.64 -2.53 -13.26
C ARG A 220 1.25 -1.94 -13.13
N TYR A 221 1.11 -0.95 -12.25
CA TYR A 221 -0.17 -0.36 -11.89
C TYR A 221 -0.08 1.16 -11.92
N TYR A 222 -1.13 1.78 -12.46
CA TYR A 222 -1.39 3.20 -12.29
C TYR A 222 -2.12 3.38 -10.97
N LEU A 223 -1.57 4.21 -10.09
CA LEU A 223 -2.16 4.64 -8.84
C LEU A 223 -2.53 6.12 -8.98
N ARG A 224 -3.74 6.49 -8.58
CA ARG A 224 -4.16 7.89 -8.45
C ARG A 224 -4.79 8.10 -7.09
N LEU A 225 -4.32 9.12 -6.38
CA LEU A 225 -4.79 9.54 -5.06
C LEU A 225 -5.55 10.86 -5.20
N PHE A 226 -6.59 11.04 -4.38
CA PHE A 226 -7.15 12.35 -4.09
C PHE A 226 -6.89 12.70 -2.62
N SER A 227 -6.20 13.81 -2.39
CA SER A 227 -5.91 14.33 -1.06
C SER A 227 -6.52 15.72 -0.91
N VAL A 228 -7.33 15.90 0.13
CA VAL A 228 -8.01 17.15 0.48
C VAL A 228 -7.91 17.36 1.99
N TYR A 229 -7.86 18.62 2.42
CA TYR A 229 -7.91 19.00 3.83
C TYR A 229 -9.24 19.65 4.19
N ASP A 230 -9.62 20.72 3.48
CA ASP A 230 -10.83 21.54 3.66
C ASP A 230 -11.26 21.69 5.13
N ASN A 231 -10.27 21.95 6.01
CA ASN A 231 -10.44 22.16 7.44
C ASN A 231 -11.24 21.07 8.20
N TYR A 232 -11.19 19.80 7.76
CA TYR A 232 -11.99 18.70 8.32
C TYR A 232 -11.85 18.51 9.85
N ASP A 233 -10.71 18.90 10.42
CA ASP A 233 -10.39 18.78 11.85
C ASP A 233 -10.50 20.11 12.62
N SER A 234 -11.00 21.16 11.97
CA SER A 234 -11.13 22.53 12.50
C SER A 234 -9.83 23.20 12.98
N LYS A 235 -8.64 22.67 12.65
CA LYS A 235 -7.35 23.23 13.11
C LYS A 235 -6.83 24.41 12.30
N LEU A 236 -7.46 24.73 11.16
CA LEU A 236 -7.04 25.78 10.22
C LEU A 236 -5.59 25.63 9.72
N ARG A 237 -5.05 24.41 9.74
CA ARG A 237 -3.69 24.10 9.27
C ARG A 237 -3.63 22.70 8.67
N THR A 238 -3.26 22.63 7.40
CA THR A 238 -3.02 21.40 6.65
C THR A 238 -1.98 20.49 7.35
N PRO A 239 -2.13 19.16 7.33
CA PRO A 239 -1.16 18.24 7.90
C PRO A 239 0.10 18.12 7.02
N SER A 240 1.24 17.82 7.66
CA SER A 240 2.47 17.40 6.98
C SER A 240 2.61 15.87 7.07
N PHE A 241 2.73 15.21 5.93
CA PHE A 241 2.89 13.76 5.87
C PHE A 241 3.65 13.31 4.61
N ASP A 242 4.12 12.07 4.63
CA ASP A 242 4.80 11.41 3.51
C ASP A 242 4.01 10.17 3.06
N VAL A 243 4.13 9.80 1.78
CA VAL A 243 3.44 8.63 1.20
C VAL A 243 4.43 7.75 0.45
N SER A 244 4.42 6.45 0.73
CA SER A 244 5.23 5.45 0.03
C SER A 244 4.37 4.43 -0.73
N ALA A 245 4.76 4.11 -1.97
CA ALA A 245 4.24 2.99 -2.74
C ALA A 245 5.38 1.99 -2.99
N ALA A 246 5.10 0.68 -2.98
CA ALA A 246 6.13 -0.37 -3.07
C ALA A 246 7.32 -0.15 -2.08
N ALA A 247 6.98 0.23 -0.84
CA ALA A 247 7.91 0.59 0.24
C ALA A 247 8.95 1.70 -0.10
N THR A 248 8.66 2.51 -1.13
CA THR A 248 9.51 3.60 -1.63
C THR A 248 8.79 4.92 -1.46
N LEU A 249 9.45 5.94 -0.89
CA LEU A 249 8.87 7.28 -0.72
C LEU A 249 8.62 7.93 -2.09
N VAL A 250 7.37 8.37 -2.36
CA VAL A 250 6.93 8.85 -3.68
C VAL A 250 6.23 10.21 -3.67
N LEU A 251 5.59 10.60 -2.57
CA LEU A 251 4.94 11.91 -2.43
C LEU A 251 5.19 12.49 -1.03
N SER A 252 5.35 13.81 -0.96
CA SER A 252 5.61 14.55 0.28
C SER A 252 4.70 15.76 0.41
N PHE A 253 3.81 15.74 1.40
CA PHE A 253 2.90 16.83 1.74
C PHE A 253 3.51 17.64 2.90
N ARG A 254 3.61 18.96 2.76
CA ARG A 254 4.25 19.85 3.75
C ARG A 254 3.37 21.05 4.01
N SER A 255 3.09 21.33 5.28
CA SER A 255 2.27 22.47 5.68
C SER A 255 3.03 23.80 5.53
N PRO A 256 2.40 24.89 5.03
CA PRO A 256 1.04 24.94 4.47
C PRO A 256 0.99 24.40 3.04
N TRP A 257 -0.07 23.68 2.68
CA TRP A 257 -0.32 23.33 1.27
C TRP A 257 -0.76 24.58 0.48
N PRO A 258 -0.60 24.61 -0.85
CA PRO A 258 -1.21 25.65 -1.70
C PRO A 258 -2.73 25.75 -1.45
N GLU A 259 -3.30 26.96 -1.38
CA GLU A 259 -4.73 27.13 -1.05
C GLU A 259 -5.66 26.28 -1.92
N PRO A 260 -5.48 26.19 -3.26
CA PRO A 260 -6.36 25.35 -4.09
C PRO A 260 -6.33 23.88 -3.67
N ALA A 261 -5.14 23.32 -3.41
CA ALA A 261 -4.96 21.94 -2.96
C ALA A 261 -5.48 21.72 -1.54
N ALA A 262 -5.35 22.73 -0.66
CA ALA A 262 -5.89 22.66 0.70
C ALA A 262 -7.42 22.64 0.71
N ARG A 263 -8.08 23.41 -0.17
CA ARG A 263 -9.51 23.75 -0.11
C ARG A 263 -10.40 23.00 -1.11
N TYR A 264 -9.87 22.66 -2.27
CA TYR A 264 -10.56 21.90 -3.33
C TYR A 264 -9.92 20.52 -3.57
N GLY A 265 -8.87 20.20 -2.81
CA GLY A 265 -8.10 18.98 -2.95
C GLY A 265 -7.13 19.01 -4.15
N ALA A 266 -6.27 18.01 -4.19
CA ALA A 266 -5.38 17.76 -5.32
C ALA A 266 -5.40 16.27 -5.68
N TYR A 267 -5.29 15.99 -6.98
CA TYR A 267 -5.01 14.66 -7.49
C TYR A 267 -3.50 14.47 -7.64
N SER A 268 -3.00 13.30 -7.29
CA SER A 268 -1.59 12.91 -7.48
C SER A 268 -1.53 11.48 -7.98
N ASP A 269 -0.85 11.24 -9.08
CA ASP A 269 -0.82 9.95 -9.75
C ASP A 269 0.59 9.48 -10.12
N LEU A 270 0.77 8.16 -10.18
CA LEU A 270 2.05 7.51 -10.42
C LEU A 270 1.87 6.12 -11.04
N ILE A 271 2.93 5.60 -11.65
CA ILE A 271 2.97 4.21 -12.15
C ILE A 271 4.04 3.45 -11.36
N PHE A 272 3.63 2.39 -10.66
CA PHE A 272 4.50 1.59 -9.80
C PHE A 272 4.43 0.09 -10.14
N PRO A 273 5.48 -0.69 -9.81
CA PRO A 273 5.46 -2.14 -9.93
C PRO A 273 4.86 -2.80 -8.68
N SER A 274 3.98 -3.79 -8.86
CA SER A 274 3.61 -4.75 -7.81
C SER A 274 4.52 -5.99 -7.95
N ALA A 275 5.15 -6.38 -6.84
CA ALA A 275 6.09 -7.50 -6.78
C ALA A 275 5.38 -8.86 -6.53
N THR A 276 6.14 -9.92 -6.28
CA THR A 276 5.65 -11.29 -6.06
C THR A 276 5.02 -11.55 -4.68
N GLU A 277 4.58 -10.52 -3.96
CA GLU A 277 3.85 -10.65 -2.69
C GLU A 277 2.33 -10.53 -2.92
N PRO A 278 1.49 -11.17 -2.09
CA PRO A 278 0.04 -11.24 -2.33
C PRO A 278 -0.70 -9.89 -2.16
N ALA A 279 -0.03 -8.86 -1.65
CA ALA A 279 -0.51 -7.48 -1.62
C ALA A 279 0.64 -6.49 -1.75
N SER A 280 0.37 -5.36 -2.41
CA SER A 280 1.22 -4.17 -2.39
C SER A 280 0.71 -3.19 -1.34
N ASP A 281 1.57 -2.79 -0.41
CA ASP A 281 1.23 -1.86 0.67
C ASP A 281 1.48 -0.38 0.21
N LEU A 282 0.45 0.46 0.35
CA LEU A 282 0.49 1.92 0.17
C LEU A 282 0.43 2.57 1.56
N CYS A 283 1.52 3.21 1.99
CA CYS A 283 1.70 3.67 3.37
C CYS A 283 1.81 5.19 3.49
N PHE A 284 1.26 5.73 4.57
CA PHE A 284 1.23 7.13 4.94
C PHE A 284 1.99 7.32 6.27
N TYR A 285 2.91 8.29 6.33
CA TYR A 285 3.81 8.54 7.45
C TYR A 285 3.59 9.95 8.02
N SER A 286 3.31 10.05 9.32
CA SER A 286 3.02 11.32 10.00
C SER A 286 4.30 12.10 10.34
N LEU A 287 4.41 13.37 9.91
CA LEU A 287 5.44 14.25 10.44
C LEU A 287 4.95 14.85 11.78
N SER A 288 5.67 14.57 12.86
CA SER A 288 5.32 15.00 14.22
C SER A 288 3.91 14.54 14.62
N THR A 289 3.03 15.43 15.06
CA THR A 289 1.65 15.16 15.49
C THR A 289 0.61 15.22 14.37
N ASP A 290 1.02 15.49 13.12
CA ASP A 290 0.09 15.72 12.02
C ASP A 290 -0.51 14.41 11.52
N ALA A 291 -1.82 14.36 11.33
CA ALA A 291 -2.52 13.18 10.83
C ALA A 291 -2.49 13.16 9.29
N PRO A 292 -1.90 12.14 8.63
CA PRO A 292 -2.04 11.94 7.19
C PRO A 292 -3.51 11.78 6.79
N ALA A 293 -3.88 12.25 5.60
CA ALA A 293 -5.27 12.25 5.12
C ALA A 293 -5.38 11.93 3.61
N VAL A 294 -6.35 11.08 3.26
CA VAL A 294 -6.66 10.67 1.88
C VAL A 294 -8.17 10.50 1.71
N ALA A 295 -8.72 10.94 0.57
CA ALA A 295 -10.16 10.90 0.28
C ALA A 295 -10.54 9.83 -0.75
N SER A 296 -9.71 9.60 -1.76
CA SER A 296 -9.90 8.43 -2.64
C SER A 296 -8.61 7.86 -3.21
N ILE A 297 -8.66 6.58 -3.57
CA ILE A 297 -7.57 5.82 -4.16
C ILE A 297 -8.12 5.05 -5.38
N GLU A 298 -7.68 5.38 -6.59
CA GLU A 298 -7.89 4.59 -7.81
C GLU A 298 -6.63 3.79 -8.14
N VAL A 299 -6.81 2.52 -8.51
CA VAL A 299 -5.76 1.61 -8.98
C VAL A 299 -6.24 0.92 -10.26
N SER A 300 -5.42 0.93 -11.31
CA SER A 300 -5.69 0.22 -12.56
C SER A 300 -4.43 -0.51 -13.08
N PRO A 301 -4.58 -1.69 -13.71
CA PRO A 301 -3.45 -2.38 -14.33
C PRO A 301 -2.96 -1.61 -15.56
N VAL A 302 -1.63 -1.57 -15.73
CA VAL A 302 -0.93 -0.92 -16.85
C VAL A 302 -0.19 -1.99 -17.65
N HIS A 303 -0.19 -1.87 -18.98
CA HIS A 303 0.53 -2.78 -19.86
C HIS A 303 2.04 -2.80 -19.49
N PRO A 304 2.72 -3.95 -19.32
CA PRO A 304 4.08 -4.00 -18.78
C PRO A 304 5.09 -3.11 -19.53
N LEU A 305 5.03 -3.12 -20.87
CA LEU A 305 5.89 -2.32 -21.74
C LEU A 305 5.45 -0.85 -21.90
N ALA A 306 4.42 -0.39 -21.19
CA ALA A 306 4.00 1.01 -21.25
C ALA A 306 5.09 1.93 -20.68
N TYR A 307 5.13 3.19 -21.12
CA TYR A 307 6.09 4.19 -20.63
C TYR A 307 7.54 3.68 -20.61
N ASP A 308 7.95 3.08 -21.73
CA ASP A 308 9.25 2.44 -21.95
C ASP A 308 9.66 1.40 -20.89
N GLY A 309 8.69 0.59 -20.44
CA GLY A 309 8.89 -0.45 -19.42
C GLY A 309 9.97 -1.49 -19.72
N ALA A 310 10.42 -1.61 -20.97
CA ALA A 310 11.56 -2.44 -21.35
C ALA A 310 12.90 -1.81 -20.92
N THR A 311 13.03 -0.49 -21.02
CA THR A 311 14.27 0.25 -20.74
C THR A 311 14.29 0.84 -19.33
N THR A 312 13.13 1.22 -18.78
CA THR A 312 13.01 1.63 -17.36
C THR A 312 13.13 0.47 -16.38
N GLY A 313 12.89 -0.76 -16.85
CA GLY A 313 12.86 -1.96 -16.02
C GLY A 313 11.74 -1.95 -14.97
N ALA A 314 11.89 -2.81 -13.97
CA ALA A 314 10.96 -2.97 -12.86
C ALA A 314 11.38 -2.22 -11.57
N ASP A 315 12.50 -1.50 -11.60
CA ASP A 315 13.15 -0.91 -10.42
C ASP A 315 12.84 0.59 -10.21
N LEU A 316 11.83 1.11 -10.93
CA LEU A 316 11.43 2.52 -10.94
C LEU A 316 9.92 2.70 -10.68
N VAL A 317 9.60 3.71 -9.86
CA VAL A 317 8.28 4.35 -9.84
C VAL A 317 8.34 5.61 -10.71
N LEU A 318 7.31 5.81 -11.53
CA LEU A 318 7.14 7.01 -12.36
C LEU A 318 6.09 7.91 -11.71
N VAL A 319 6.50 8.98 -11.01
CA VAL A 319 5.57 9.92 -10.36
C VAL A 319 5.21 11.03 -11.33
N ASN A 320 3.93 11.33 -11.52
CA ASN A 320 3.47 12.38 -12.43
C ASN A 320 3.75 13.77 -11.85
N TYR A 321 4.57 14.57 -12.55
CA TYR A 321 4.83 15.99 -12.26
C TYR A 321 4.11 16.93 -13.25
N GLY A 322 3.29 16.39 -14.14
CA GLY A 322 2.39 17.13 -15.01
C GLY A 322 1.96 16.30 -16.22
N ARG A 323 0.64 16.10 -16.40
CA ARG A 323 0.05 15.50 -17.59
C ARG A 323 -1.00 16.45 -18.16
N VAL A 324 -0.68 17.09 -19.28
CA VAL A 324 -1.49 18.14 -19.89
C VAL A 324 -1.88 17.80 -21.32
N THR A 325 -3.08 18.22 -21.71
CA THR A 325 -3.55 18.25 -23.10
C THR A 325 -3.55 19.68 -23.60
N CYS A 326 -2.98 19.90 -24.77
CA CYS A 326 -2.78 21.22 -25.34
C CYS A 326 -4.00 21.62 -26.17
N GLY A 327 -4.63 22.75 -25.81
CA GLY A 327 -5.77 23.28 -26.58
C GLY A 327 -7.09 22.53 -26.36
N ASN A 328 -7.16 21.71 -25.32
CA ASN A 328 -8.37 21.05 -24.84
C ASN A 328 -8.72 21.54 -23.43
N SER A 329 -9.98 21.38 -23.01
CA SER A 329 -10.34 21.39 -21.60
C SER A 329 -9.91 20.08 -20.91
N LEU A 330 -9.80 20.12 -19.57
CA LEU A 330 -9.49 18.96 -18.75
C LEU A 330 -10.45 17.80 -19.02
N PHE A 331 -9.92 16.59 -19.22
CA PHE A 331 -10.72 15.40 -19.53
C PHE A 331 -10.19 14.11 -18.90
N GLY A 332 -11.09 13.13 -18.75
CA GLY A 332 -10.80 11.78 -18.27
C GLY A 332 -11.66 11.37 -17.06
N PRO A 333 -11.31 10.24 -16.41
CA PRO A 333 -12.05 9.65 -15.31
C PRO A 333 -12.37 10.58 -14.14
N GLY A 334 -13.65 10.60 -13.75
CA GLY A 334 -14.20 11.47 -12.71
C GLY A 334 -14.68 12.82 -13.24
N PHE A 335 -14.26 13.24 -14.44
CA PHE A 335 -14.61 14.54 -15.01
C PHE A 335 -15.47 14.43 -16.28
N THR A 336 -15.15 13.49 -17.16
CA THR A 336 -15.85 13.29 -18.44
C THR A 336 -16.12 11.82 -18.72
N ARG A 337 -16.85 11.54 -19.81
CA ARG A 337 -17.11 10.17 -20.32
C ARG A 337 -16.04 9.66 -21.31
N ASP A 338 -14.92 10.36 -21.43
CA ASP A 338 -13.86 9.98 -22.36
C ASP A 338 -13.12 8.74 -21.86
N ALA A 339 -12.89 7.77 -22.76
CA ALA A 339 -12.23 6.51 -22.42
C ALA A 339 -10.69 6.62 -22.55
N ASP A 340 -9.98 6.46 -21.43
CA ASP A 340 -8.55 6.17 -21.38
C ASP A 340 -8.37 4.78 -20.75
N ALA A 341 -7.69 3.86 -21.44
CA ALA A 341 -7.55 2.47 -21.01
C ALA A 341 -6.82 2.30 -19.66
N PHE A 342 -5.94 3.23 -19.29
CA PHE A 342 -5.24 3.22 -18.00
C PHE A 342 -5.92 4.10 -16.96
N SER A 343 -7.03 4.76 -17.30
CA SER A 343 -7.74 5.72 -16.44
C SER A 343 -6.95 6.98 -16.07
N ARG A 344 -6.03 7.43 -16.94
CA ARG A 344 -5.36 8.73 -16.78
C ARG A 344 -6.34 9.90 -16.94
N VAL A 345 -6.09 10.96 -16.19
CA VAL A 345 -6.69 12.29 -16.42
C VAL A 345 -5.66 13.19 -17.08
N TRP A 346 -6.13 13.98 -18.05
CA TRP A 346 -5.36 14.97 -18.80
C TRP A 346 -5.85 16.36 -18.38
N GLN A 347 -4.97 17.16 -17.78
CA GLN A 347 -5.29 18.51 -17.31
C GLN A 347 -5.22 19.51 -18.47
N ALA A 348 -5.89 20.66 -18.35
CA ALA A 348 -5.69 21.75 -19.31
C ALA A 348 -4.25 22.29 -19.16
N ASP A 349 -3.63 22.66 -20.28
CA ASP A 349 -2.21 23.05 -20.30
C ASP A 349 -1.95 24.51 -19.86
N VAL A 350 -3.00 25.29 -19.62
CA VAL A 350 -2.95 26.73 -19.33
C VAL A 350 -2.04 27.11 -18.16
N ASP A 351 -2.08 26.37 -17.05
CA ASP A 351 -1.31 26.68 -15.84
C ASP A 351 0.20 26.41 -15.98
N PHE A 352 0.63 25.79 -17.08
CA PHE A 352 2.01 25.41 -17.36
C PHE A 352 2.64 26.21 -18.51
N ARG A 353 1.89 27.03 -19.23
CA ARG A 353 2.40 27.88 -20.32
C ARG A 353 3.27 29.02 -19.78
N ASN A 354 4.24 29.46 -20.56
CA ASN A 354 4.87 30.76 -20.31
C ASN A 354 3.89 31.89 -20.68
N ASN A 355 3.37 32.60 -19.69
CA ASN A 355 2.37 33.67 -19.87
C ASN A 355 2.88 34.89 -20.67
N ASP A 356 4.19 35.05 -20.88
CA ASP A 356 4.76 36.12 -21.71
C ASP A 356 4.58 35.85 -23.22
N LEU A 357 4.12 34.65 -23.60
CA LEU A 357 3.87 34.22 -24.97
C LEU A 357 2.36 34.16 -25.28
N SER A 358 2.01 34.46 -26.53
CA SER A 358 0.65 34.22 -27.06
C SER A 358 0.50 32.76 -27.48
N TYR A 359 -0.72 32.21 -27.50
CA TYR A 359 -1.00 30.82 -27.90
C TYR A 359 -2.37 30.69 -28.62
N ASP A 360 -2.37 30.12 -29.83
CA ASP A 360 -3.61 29.75 -30.53
C ASP A 360 -3.88 28.24 -30.38
N ALA A 361 -5.15 27.82 -30.41
CA ALA A 361 -5.54 26.41 -30.46
C ALA A 361 -5.99 26.00 -31.87
N ILE A 362 -5.54 24.83 -32.34
CA ILE A 362 -6.03 24.15 -33.56
C ILE A 362 -6.79 22.90 -33.14
N THR A 363 -7.91 22.60 -33.82
CA THR A 363 -8.61 21.33 -33.70
C THR A 363 -8.61 20.58 -35.04
N ALA A 364 -8.77 19.26 -34.99
CA ALA A 364 -8.81 18.42 -36.20
C ALA A 364 -10.06 18.63 -37.07
N GLY A 365 -10.98 19.55 -36.72
CA GLY A 365 -12.17 19.88 -37.52
C GLY A 365 -13.11 18.70 -37.76
N GLY A 366 -13.17 17.74 -36.84
CA GLY A 366 -13.93 16.49 -36.99
C GLY A 366 -13.28 15.44 -37.90
N ARG A 367 -12.09 15.70 -38.45
CA ARG A 367 -11.31 14.71 -39.22
C ARG A 367 -10.71 13.70 -38.24
N LYS A 368 -10.92 12.40 -38.53
CA LYS A 368 -10.46 11.31 -37.67
C LYS A 368 -8.93 11.26 -37.60
N VAL A 369 -8.38 11.21 -36.38
CA VAL A 369 -6.96 10.96 -36.15
C VAL A 369 -6.68 9.45 -36.08
N PHE A 370 -5.59 9.02 -36.71
CA PHE A 370 -5.12 7.63 -36.77
C PHE A 370 -3.92 7.39 -35.82
N GLY A 371 -3.55 6.13 -35.58
CA GLY A 371 -2.39 5.78 -34.73
C GLY A 371 -2.57 5.97 -33.21
N SER A 372 -3.67 6.59 -32.78
CA SER A 372 -4.08 6.69 -31.38
C SER A 372 -4.58 5.35 -30.81
N ASN A 373 -4.70 5.29 -29.48
CA ASN A 373 -5.22 4.16 -28.70
C ASN A 373 -4.55 2.79 -29.01
N GLN A 374 -3.27 2.83 -29.37
CA GLN A 374 -2.47 1.63 -29.66
C GLN A 374 -1.60 1.19 -28.47
N PRO A 375 -1.29 -0.11 -28.34
CA PRO A 375 -0.29 -0.58 -27.40
C PRO A 375 1.10 0.08 -27.62
N PRO A 376 1.96 0.10 -26.59
CA PRO A 376 1.69 -0.34 -25.22
C PRO A 376 0.97 0.71 -24.36
N ASN A 377 0.81 1.96 -24.83
CA ASN A 377 0.40 3.09 -23.97
C ASN A 377 -1.10 3.46 -24.04
N TYR A 378 -1.83 3.01 -25.07
CA TYR A 378 -3.27 3.25 -25.26
C TYR A 378 -3.70 4.72 -25.04
N PHE A 379 -2.93 5.66 -25.61
CA PHE A 379 -3.22 7.09 -25.48
C PHE A 379 -4.55 7.46 -26.18
N PRO A 380 -5.46 8.20 -25.51
CA PRO A 380 -6.80 8.45 -26.02
C PRO A 380 -6.78 9.34 -27.27
N THR A 381 -7.64 9.07 -28.26
CA THR A 381 -7.67 9.84 -29.53
C THR A 381 -7.89 11.33 -29.31
N LYS A 382 -8.75 11.69 -28.35
CA LYS A 382 -9.06 13.07 -27.95
C LYS A 382 -7.84 13.93 -27.62
N LEU A 383 -6.77 13.32 -27.11
CA LEU A 383 -5.50 14.01 -26.87
C LEU A 383 -4.92 14.63 -28.14
N TYR A 384 -5.09 13.95 -29.28
CA TYR A 384 -4.54 14.32 -30.58
C TYR A 384 -5.56 15.05 -31.48
N GLU A 385 -6.81 15.22 -31.04
CA GLU A 385 -7.86 15.93 -31.78
C GLU A 385 -7.79 17.46 -31.61
N SER A 386 -6.96 17.94 -30.68
CA SER A 386 -6.63 19.35 -30.48
C SER A 386 -5.11 19.55 -30.31
N ALA A 387 -4.64 20.79 -30.47
CA ALA A 387 -3.26 21.19 -30.30
C ALA A 387 -3.13 22.69 -30.00
N VAL A 388 -1.96 23.09 -29.49
CA VAL A 388 -1.51 24.49 -29.38
C VAL A 388 -0.47 24.79 -30.46
N THR A 389 -0.52 26.00 -31.02
CA THR A 389 0.43 26.53 -32.01
C THR A 389 0.56 28.04 -31.90
N THR A 390 1.71 28.59 -32.29
CA THR A 390 2.11 29.99 -32.02
C THR A 390 1.61 30.46 -30.65
N GLY A 391 0.95 31.61 -30.53
CA GLY A 391 0.18 32.34 -31.54
C GLY A 391 0.93 33.45 -32.28
N GLY A 392 0.21 34.16 -33.16
CA GLY A 392 0.75 35.29 -33.92
C GLY A 392 1.75 34.88 -35.02
N ASP A 393 2.91 35.52 -35.01
CA ASP A 393 3.97 35.40 -36.04
C ASP A 393 4.63 34.01 -36.08
N ALA A 394 5.16 33.61 -37.23
CA ALA A 394 5.78 32.32 -37.47
C ALA A 394 7.14 32.14 -36.76
N ALA A 395 7.76 33.23 -36.30
CA ALA A 395 8.98 33.20 -35.50
C ALA A 395 8.73 32.90 -34.00
N ASN A 396 7.48 32.94 -33.53
CA ASN A 396 7.15 32.66 -32.14
C ASN A 396 7.27 31.17 -31.82
N GLU A 397 7.76 30.86 -30.62
CA GLU A 397 7.96 29.51 -30.07
C GLU A 397 6.90 29.15 -29.01
N ILE A 398 6.73 27.85 -28.73
CA ILE A 398 5.93 27.37 -27.59
C ILE A 398 6.88 27.12 -26.43
N GLU A 399 6.59 27.64 -25.24
CA GLU A 399 7.25 27.26 -23.99
C GLU A 399 6.26 26.76 -22.93
N TYR A 400 6.60 25.65 -22.27
CA TYR A 400 6.00 25.20 -21.01
C TYR A 400 7.04 25.18 -19.89
N LEU A 401 6.61 25.55 -18.69
CA LEU A 401 7.43 25.70 -17.49
C LEU A 401 6.99 24.70 -16.41
N MET A 402 7.54 23.49 -16.46
CA MET A 402 7.12 22.38 -15.60
C MET A 402 7.84 22.41 -14.24
N PRO A 403 7.16 22.39 -13.09
CA PRO A 403 7.82 22.30 -11.78
C PRO A 403 8.50 20.94 -11.58
N VAL A 404 9.69 20.90 -10.99
CA VAL A 404 10.55 19.71 -10.85
C VAL A 404 11.44 19.76 -9.60
N ASP A 405 11.90 18.59 -9.13
CA ASP A 405 12.92 18.43 -8.09
C ASP A 405 14.29 18.15 -8.75
N THR A 406 15.28 19.01 -8.52
CA THR A 406 16.62 18.91 -9.14
C THR A 406 17.37 17.62 -8.83
N ARG A 407 16.93 16.85 -7.82
CA ARG A 407 17.57 15.58 -7.41
C ARG A 407 17.07 14.37 -8.22
N LEU A 408 16.04 14.52 -9.04
CA LEU A 408 15.41 13.44 -9.80
C LEU A 408 15.71 13.55 -11.31
N SER A 409 15.64 12.41 -12.01
CA SER A 409 15.63 12.38 -13.48
C SER A 409 14.19 12.39 -13.97
N TYR A 410 13.94 12.99 -15.14
CA TYR A 410 12.59 13.23 -15.66
C TYR A 410 12.43 12.64 -17.06
N MET A 411 11.44 11.76 -17.20
CA MET A 411 11.01 11.22 -18.50
C MET A 411 9.90 12.09 -19.06
N VAL A 412 10.23 12.87 -20.08
CA VAL A 412 9.31 13.75 -20.83
C VAL A 412 8.69 12.97 -21.97
N TRP A 413 7.38 13.11 -22.19
CA TRP A 413 6.65 12.60 -23.35
C TRP A 413 5.98 13.77 -24.08
N LEU A 414 6.25 13.91 -25.37
CA LEU A 414 5.63 14.90 -26.25
C LEU A 414 4.69 14.20 -27.24
N HIS A 415 3.46 14.71 -27.31
CA HIS A 415 2.39 14.17 -28.12
C HIS A 415 2.10 15.12 -29.27
N PHE A 416 2.12 14.59 -30.49
CA PHE A 416 1.99 15.35 -31.72
C PHE A 416 0.99 14.68 -32.66
N ALA A 417 0.27 15.48 -33.43
CA ALA A 417 -0.39 15.05 -34.66
C ALA A 417 -0.46 16.27 -35.58
N GLU A 418 -0.16 16.10 -36.87
CA GLU A 418 -0.32 17.20 -37.82
C GLU A 418 -1.79 17.28 -38.24
N ILE A 419 -2.56 18.01 -37.43
CA ILE A 419 -4.01 18.21 -37.59
C ILE A 419 -4.38 19.50 -38.33
N ASP A 420 -3.39 20.30 -38.71
CA ASP A 420 -3.58 21.48 -39.55
C ASP A 420 -3.82 21.07 -41.00
N ALA A 421 -4.99 21.41 -41.54
CA ALA A 421 -5.36 21.08 -42.91
C ALA A 421 -4.50 21.82 -43.97
N GLY A 422 -3.76 22.87 -43.58
CA GLY A 422 -2.82 23.57 -44.45
C GLY A 422 -1.47 22.86 -44.64
N ILE A 423 -1.13 21.88 -43.78
CA ILE A 423 0.11 21.11 -43.87
C ILE A 423 -0.17 19.78 -44.58
N GLY A 424 0.28 19.68 -45.83
CA GLY A 424 0.03 18.55 -46.72
C GLY A 424 1.28 17.83 -47.23
N SER A 425 2.48 18.26 -46.82
CA SER A 425 3.75 17.67 -47.28
C SER A 425 4.90 17.87 -46.27
N PRO A 426 5.93 17.00 -46.30
CA PRO A 426 7.15 17.16 -45.49
C PRO A 426 7.83 18.52 -45.70
N GLY A 427 8.49 19.02 -44.65
CA GLY A 427 9.25 20.28 -44.67
C GLY A 427 8.41 21.56 -44.54
N GLN A 428 7.07 21.48 -44.56
CA GLN A 428 6.20 22.66 -44.36
C GLN A 428 6.08 23.08 -42.89
N ARG A 429 6.23 22.14 -41.95
CA ARG A 429 6.34 22.43 -40.51
C ARG A 429 7.56 21.69 -39.93
N VAL A 430 8.55 22.43 -39.47
CA VAL A 430 9.79 21.92 -38.89
C VAL A 430 10.16 22.77 -37.67
N PHE A 431 10.46 22.13 -36.55
CA PHE A 431 10.84 22.81 -35.30
C PHE A 431 11.85 22.00 -34.49
N ASP A 432 12.61 22.68 -33.64
CA ASP A 432 13.56 22.09 -32.71
C ASP A 432 12.94 21.94 -31.32
N VAL A 433 13.18 20.79 -30.69
CA VAL A 433 12.75 20.50 -29.32
C VAL A 433 13.91 20.80 -28.38
N VAL A 434 13.73 21.83 -27.56
CA VAL A 434 14.70 22.28 -26.57
C VAL A 434 14.18 21.91 -25.17
N LEU A 435 14.95 21.12 -24.41
CA LEU A 435 14.59 20.67 -23.07
C LEU A 435 15.66 21.13 -22.07
N ALA A 436 15.24 21.82 -21.00
CA ALA A 436 16.14 22.41 -20.00
C ALA A 436 17.27 23.31 -20.58
N GLY A 437 17.05 23.88 -21.78
CA GLY A 437 18.01 24.73 -22.50
C GLY A 437 18.82 24.00 -23.59
N GLU A 438 18.88 22.67 -23.58
CA GLU A 438 19.60 21.87 -24.57
C GLU A 438 18.71 21.53 -25.78
N ASN A 439 19.23 21.67 -27.01
CA ASN A 439 18.53 21.27 -28.23
C ASN A 439 18.69 19.76 -28.46
N VAL A 440 17.59 19.01 -28.30
CA VAL A 440 17.62 17.54 -28.24
C VAL A 440 17.31 16.89 -29.58
N THR A 441 16.40 17.46 -30.38
CA THR A 441 16.01 16.89 -31.67
C THR A 441 15.28 17.90 -32.57
N ARG A 442 15.34 17.69 -33.88
CA ARG A 442 14.54 18.39 -34.90
C ARG A 442 13.39 17.51 -35.34
N ILE A 443 12.16 18.03 -35.30
CA ILE A 443 10.93 17.30 -35.65
C ILE A 443 10.25 17.92 -36.88
N ASP A 444 9.78 17.03 -37.76
CA ASP A 444 8.85 17.27 -38.86
C ASP A 444 7.80 16.16 -38.75
N ILE A 445 6.60 16.48 -38.28
CA ILE A 445 5.58 15.48 -37.94
C ILE A 445 5.07 14.79 -39.22
N PHE A 446 4.84 15.57 -40.28
CA PHE A 446 4.31 15.06 -41.54
C PHE A 446 5.31 14.10 -42.21
N LYS A 447 6.61 14.34 -42.09
CA LYS A 447 7.66 13.41 -42.55
C LYS A 447 7.71 12.10 -41.77
N GLN A 448 7.35 12.11 -40.48
CA GLN A 448 7.40 10.92 -39.63
C GLN A 448 6.15 10.03 -39.77
N VAL A 449 4.96 10.63 -39.82
CA VAL A 449 3.67 9.89 -39.79
C VAL A 449 2.61 10.40 -40.77
N GLY A 450 2.86 11.47 -41.52
CA GLY A 450 1.86 12.15 -42.35
C GLY A 450 0.87 13.00 -41.55
N GLY A 451 -0.15 13.51 -42.25
CA GLY A 451 -1.25 14.26 -41.63
C GLY A 451 -2.19 13.36 -40.81
N PHE A 452 -2.86 13.97 -39.82
CA PHE A 452 -3.92 13.36 -39.00
C PHE A 452 -3.54 12.00 -38.38
N THR A 453 -2.27 11.82 -38.04
CA THR A 453 -1.76 10.59 -37.41
C THR A 453 -0.98 10.94 -36.15
N ALA A 454 -1.23 10.19 -35.08
CA ALA A 454 -0.61 10.37 -33.77
C ALA A 454 0.87 9.97 -33.79
N PHE A 455 1.74 10.95 -33.54
CA PHE A 455 3.16 10.78 -33.28
C PHE A 455 3.45 11.00 -31.79
N LYS A 456 4.44 10.28 -31.26
CA LYS A 456 4.83 10.33 -29.84
C LYS A 456 6.35 10.26 -29.78
N TRP A 457 6.94 11.13 -28.97
CA TRP A 457 8.39 11.19 -28.78
C TRP A 457 8.69 11.33 -27.28
N THR A 458 9.81 10.78 -26.82
CA THR A 458 10.18 10.80 -25.40
C THR A 458 11.68 10.95 -25.21
N TYR A 459 12.06 11.56 -24.10
CA TYR A 459 13.44 11.81 -23.71
C TYR A 459 13.59 11.84 -22.18
N ILE A 460 14.75 11.44 -21.67
CA ILE A 460 15.05 11.44 -20.23
C ILE A 460 16.03 12.57 -19.92
N VAL A 461 15.51 13.63 -19.32
CA VAL A 461 16.29 14.75 -18.78
C VAL A 461 16.93 14.34 -17.45
N LYS A 462 18.19 14.72 -17.23
CA LYS A 462 18.99 14.39 -16.04
C LYS A 462 19.78 15.61 -15.58
N ASN A 463 20.28 15.57 -14.33
CA ASN A 463 21.16 16.60 -13.76
C ASN A 463 20.59 18.03 -13.83
N LEU A 464 19.30 18.19 -13.53
CA LEU A 464 18.62 19.49 -13.55
C LEU A 464 19.23 20.45 -12.52
N THR A 465 19.53 21.67 -12.96
CA THR A 465 20.06 22.77 -12.13
C THR A 465 18.96 23.70 -11.59
N SER A 466 17.76 23.64 -12.17
CA SER A 466 16.60 24.49 -11.86
C SER A 466 15.43 23.66 -11.34
N SER A 467 14.63 24.23 -10.44
CA SER A 467 13.34 23.67 -9.99
C SER A 467 12.21 23.81 -11.03
N THR A 468 12.53 24.36 -12.22
CA THR A 468 11.62 24.49 -13.36
C THR A 468 12.29 23.92 -14.60
N LEU A 469 11.65 22.92 -15.21
CA LEU A 469 12.00 22.33 -16.50
C LEU A 469 11.28 23.11 -17.61
N SER A 470 12.04 23.92 -18.35
CA SER A 470 11.59 24.53 -19.60
C SER A 470 11.51 23.47 -20.70
N VAL A 471 10.37 23.43 -21.38
CA VAL A 471 10.07 22.58 -22.56
C VAL A 471 9.70 23.52 -23.69
N ARG A 472 10.60 23.69 -24.67
CA ARG A 472 10.48 24.66 -25.76
C ARG A 472 10.41 23.99 -27.13
N LEU A 473 9.58 24.56 -28.02
CA LEU A 473 9.45 24.16 -29.42
C LEU A 473 9.77 25.37 -30.30
N VAL A 474 10.99 25.42 -30.84
CA VAL A 474 11.54 26.57 -31.55
C VAL A 474 11.29 26.42 -33.05
N PRO A 475 10.62 27.37 -33.74
CA PRO A 475 10.34 27.26 -35.17
C PRO A 475 11.62 27.24 -36.01
N VAL A 476 11.64 26.39 -37.04
CA VAL A 476 12.66 26.38 -38.10
C VAL A 476 12.01 26.65 -39.46
N VAL A 477 10.85 26.05 -39.71
CA VAL A 477 9.95 26.36 -40.83
C VAL A 477 8.51 26.25 -40.33
N GLY A 478 7.74 27.34 -40.43
CA GLY A 478 6.36 27.39 -39.93
C GLY A 478 6.26 27.38 -38.40
N ARG A 479 5.05 27.62 -37.90
CA ARG A 479 4.75 27.64 -36.46
C ARG A 479 4.85 26.22 -35.87
N PRO A 480 5.46 25.98 -34.69
CA PRO A 480 5.40 24.70 -34.00
C PRO A 480 3.96 24.30 -33.64
N ILE A 481 3.77 23.02 -33.27
CA ILE A 481 2.48 22.47 -32.83
C ILE A 481 2.70 21.37 -31.77
N LEU A 482 1.83 21.30 -30.74
CA LEU A 482 1.85 20.25 -29.70
C LEU A 482 0.42 19.88 -29.27
N CYS A 483 0.14 18.58 -29.10
CA CYS A 483 -1.16 18.05 -28.67
C CYS A 483 -1.22 17.73 -27.16
N GLY A 484 -0.08 17.44 -26.54
CA GLY A 484 0.01 17.14 -25.12
C GLY A 484 1.44 16.87 -24.64
N LEU A 485 1.60 16.91 -23.32
CA LEU A 485 2.89 16.77 -22.62
C LEU A 485 2.67 15.95 -21.34
N GLU A 486 3.50 14.94 -21.12
CA GLU A 486 3.64 14.26 -19.82
C GLU A 486 5.06 14.44 -19.28
N ASN A 487 5.19 14.66 -17.96
CA ASN A 487 6.46 14.79 -17.27
C ASN A 487 6.49 13.86 -16.05
N TYR A 488 7.29 12.80 -16.09
CA TYR A 488 7.38 11.82 -15.00
C TYR A 488 8.73 11.90 -14.28
N ALA A 489 8.72 12.11 -12.97
CA ALA A 489 9.89 11.89 -12.13
C ALA A 489 10.18 10.39 -12.01
N MET A 490 11.43 10.00 -12.25
CA MET A 490 11.92 8.63 -12.18
C MET A 490 12.51 8.38 -10.79
N VAL A 491 11.72 7.74 -9.91
CA VAL A 491 12.10 7.46 -8.52
C VAL A 491 12.59 5.99 -8.41
N PRO A 492 13.85 5.73 -8.02
CA PRO A 492 14.35 4.37 -7.83
C PRO A 492 13.70 3.70 -6.62
N LEU A 493 13.35 2.42 -6.76
CA LEU A 493 12.83 1.63 -5.65
C LEU A 493 13.84 1.53 -4.49
N GLU A 494 13.32 1.63 -3.28
CA GLU A 494 14.08 1.33 -2.07
C GLU A 494 14.28 -0.19 -1.89
N MET A 495 15.40 -0.54 -1.26
CA MET A 495 15.65 -1.93 -0.87
C MET A 495 14.64 -2.36 0.21
N ARG A 496 13.83 -3.37 -0.10
CA ARG A 496 12.79 -3.92 0.78
C ARG A 496 13.35 -4.87 1.85
N THR A 497 12.55 -5.15 2.89
CA THR A 497 12.85 -6.23 3.84
C THR A 497 12.81 -7.60 3.16
N VAL A 498 13.66 -8.54 3.59
CA VAL A 498 13.64 -9.92 3.08
C VAL A 498 12.26 -10.56 3.33
N PRO A 499 11.52 -11.08 2.32
CA PRO A 499 10.12 -11.49 2.47
C PRO A 499 9.83 -12.52 3.56
N SER A 500 10.76 -13.44 3.86
CA SER A 500 10.60 -14.38 4.97
C SER A 500 10.57 -13.71 6.34
N GLN A 501 11.24 -12.56 6.50
CA GLN A 501 11.17 -11.73 7.71
C GLN A 501 9.91 -10.87 7.72
N VAL A 502 9.45 -10.36 6.57
CA VAL A 502 8.14 -9.69 6.46
C VAL A 502 7.02 -10.63 6.92
N ALA A 503 7.00 -11.87 6.43
CA ALA A 503 6.04 -12.88 6.84
C ALA A 503 6.13 -13.22 8.33
N ALA A 504 7.35 -13.44 8.86
CA ALA A 504 7.55 -13.71 10.28
C ALA A 504 7.12 -12.55 11.19
N MET A 505 7.35 -11.30 10.77
CA MET A 505 6.94 -10.10 11.50
C MET A 505 5.43 -9.82 11.42
N LYS A 506 4.79 -10.06 10.28
CA LYS A 506 3.33 -9.98 10.15
C LYS A 506 2.65 -11.05 11.04
N ALA A 507 3.17 -12.28 11.09
CA ALA A 507 2.71 -13.31 12.03
C ALA A 507 3.01 -12.96 13.51
N LEU A 508 4.15 -12.32 13.81
CA LEU A 508 4.49 -11.84 15.16
C LEU A 508 3.51 -10.75 15.63
N LYS A 509 3.16 -9.80 14.75
CA LYS A 509 2.17 -8.74 14.99
C LYS A 509 0.83 -9.32 15.45
N GLU A 510 0.35 -10.34 14.74
CA GLU A 510 -0.90 -11.04 15.02
C GLU A 510 -0.82 -11.83 16.33
N SER A 511 0.23 -12.64 16.50
CA SER A 511 0.40 -13.50 17.69
C SER A 511 0.55 -12.73 19.00
N LEU A 512 1.23 -11.58 18.99
CA LEU A 512 1.40 -10.71 20.17
C LEU A 512 0.31 -9.63 20.29
N LYS A 513 -0.68 -9.62 19.38
CA LYS A 513 -1.76 -8.62 19.30
C LYS A 513 -1.23 -7.18 19.38
N ILE A 514 -0.16 -6.90 18.62
CA ILE A 514 0.58 -5.65 18.68
C ILE A 514 -0.35 -4.45 18.45
N PRO A 515 -0.42 -3.48 19.38
CA PRO A 515 -1.39 -2.39 19.32
C PRO A 515 -1.07 -1.43 18.18
N ALA A 516 -2.10 -0.96 17.49
CA ALA A 516 -1.98 -0.12 16.29
C ALA A 516 -1.11 1.14 16.48
N ARG A 517 -1.05 1.68 17.71
CA ARG A 517 -0.17 2.81 18.10
C ARG A 517 1.31 2.64 17.74
N MET A 518 1.82 1.41 17.61
CA MET A 518 3.22 1.15 17.23
C MET A 518 3.51 1.36 15.72
N GLY A 519 2.50 1.58 14.88
CA GLY A 519 2.70 1.73 13.43
C GLY A 519 3.30 0.47 12.75
N TRP A 520 3.00 -0.73 13.24
CA TRP A 520 3.49 -1.99 12.63
C TRP A 520 2.74 -2.32 11.32
N ASN A 521 2.84 -1.45 10.32
CA ASN A 521 2.07 -1.50 9.07
C ASN A 521 3.02 -1.43 7.86
N GLY A 522 2.71 -2.15 6.78
CA GLY A 522 3.57 -2.18 5.58
C GLY A 522 4.81 -3.06 5.70
N ASP A 523 5.94 -2.55 5.21
CA ASP A 523 7.26 -3.19 5.22
C ASP A 523 8.03 -2.84 6.52
N PRO A 524 8.62 -3.80 7.27
CA PRO A 524 9.24 -3.53 8.58
C PRO A 524 10.45 -2.59 8.58
N CYS A 525 11.13 -2.41 7.45
CA CYS A 525 12.42 -1.69 7.37
C CYS A 525 12.46 -0.59 6.29
N ALA A 526 11.39 -0.38 5.53
CA ALA A 526 11.37 0.51 4.36
C ALA A 526 10.08 1.37 4.32
N PRO A 527 10.14 2.64 3.86
CA PRO A 527 11.30 3.35 3.29
C PRO A 527 12.35 3.70 4.36
N ARG A 528 13.64 3.69 4.01
CA ARG A 528 14.75 3.84 4.96
C ARG A 528 14.92 5.26 5.53
N ALA A 529 14.17 6.21 4.99
CA ALA A 529 14.05 7.56 5.55
C ALA A 529 13.21 7.59 6.85
N TRP A 530 12.54 6.50 7.21
CA TRP A 530 11.66 6.38 8.36
C TRP A 530 11.99 5.15 9.22
N ASP A 531 11.81 5.27 10.54
CA ASP A 531 11.67 4.12 11.44
C ASP A 531 10.30 3.46 11.14
N ALA A 532 10.23 2.65 10.08
CA ALA A 532 8.96 2.25 9.45
C ALA A 532 7.99 1.54 10.43
N TRP A 533 8.52 0.66 11.29
CA TRP A 533 7.82 0.01 12.41
C TRP A 533 8.51 0.42 13.71
N GLU A 534 7.76 0.88 14.71
CA GLU A 534 8.35 1.31 15.99
C GLU A 534 9.03 0.15 16.72
N GLY A 535 10.25 0.39 17.23
CA GLY A 535 11.03 -0.61 17.95
C GLY A 535 11.78 -1.62 17.07
N VAL A 536 11.58 -1.61 15.74
CA VAL A 536 12.33 -2.46 14.80
C VAL A 536 13.59 -1.70 14.33
N THR A 537 14.75 -2.37 14.28
CA THR A 537 15.96 -1.82 13.65
C THR A 537 16.55 -2.81 12.67
N CYS A 538 16.92 -2.31 11.50
CA CYS A 538 17.36 -3.13 10.38
C CYS A 538 18.72 -2.67 9.83
N HIS A 539 19.43 -3.59 9.20
CA HIS A 539 20.66 -3.32 8.47
C HIS A 539 20.58 -3.85 7.03
N ARG A 540 21.47 -3.33 6.18
CA ARG A 540 21.56 -3.75 4.78
C ARG A 540 22.27 -5.10 4.68
N GLY A 541 21.58 -6.11 4.15
CA GLY A 541 22.18 -7.37 3.73
C GLY A 541 22.27 -7.49 2.20
N ASP A 542 22.88 -8.56 1.72
CA ASP A 542 23.16 -8.77 0.28
C ASP A 542 21.88 -8.94 -0.57
N LYS A 543 20.78 -9.37 0.06
CA LYS A 543 19.51 -9.76 -0.60
C LYS A 543 18.31 -8.89 -0.20
N GLY A 544 18.54 -7.82 0.56
CA GLY A 544 17.46 -7.00 1.14
C GLY A 544 17.85 -6.44 2.51
N LEU A 545 16.93 -5.69 3.12
CA LEU A 545 17.05 -5.29 4.52
C LEU A 545 16.75 -6.46 5.45
N VAL A 546 17.54 -6.59 6.50
CA VAL A 546 17.41 -7.63 7.52
C VAL A 546 17.23 -7.01 8.90
N ILE A 547 16.29 -7.55 9.67
CA ILE A 547 16.01 -7.12 11.04
C ILE A 547 17.12 -7.62 11.96
N THR A 548 17.73 -6.71 12.71
CA THR A 548 18.87 -6.99 13.60
C THR A 548 18.58 -6.61 15.05
N GLN A 549 17.63 -5.71 15.31
CA GLN A 549 17.16 -5.41 16.67
C GLN A 549 15.63 -5.33 16.72
N LEU A 550 15.07 -5.78 17.84
CA LEU A 550 13.64 -5.68 18.15
C LEU A 550 13.46 -5.26 19.61
N ASN A 551 12.88 -4.08 19.81
CA ASN A 551 12.49 -3.56 21.11
C ASN A 551 10.96 -3.44 21.20
N LEU A 552 10.38 -4.17 22.14
CA LEU A 552 8.96 -4.20 22.49
C LEU A 552 8.73 -3.81 23.97
N SER A 553 9.75 -3.28 24.65
CA SER A 553 9.73 -2.99 26.08
C SER A 553 8.66 -1.97 26.49
N TYR A 554 8.24 -1.98 27.76
CA TYR A 554 7.36 -0.97 28.38
C TYR A 554 6.00 -0.74 27.67
N ASN A 555 5.39 -1.77 27.09
CA ASN A 555 4.19 -1.63 26.26
C ASN A 555 2.92 -2.35 26.76
N SER A 556 2.95 -2.97 27.95
CA SER A 556 1.87 -3.81 28.50
C SER A 556 1.38 -4.88 27.51
N LEU A 557 2.32 -5.49 26.79
CA LEU A 557 2.04 -6.61 25.91
C LEU A 557 1.83 -7.88 26.75
N THR A 558 0.88 -8.72 26.35
CA THR A 558 0.39 -9.88 27.11
C THR A 558 0.40 -11.15 26.26
N GLY A 559 0.29 -12.31 26.91
CA GLY A 559 0.27 -13.63 26.27
C GLY A 559 1.66 -14.27 26.21
N SER A 560 1.75 -15.40 25.51
CA SER A 560 2.99 -16.17 25.41
C SER A 560 3.88 -15.75 24.25
N LEU A 561 5.20 -15.91 24.44
CA LEU A 561 6.19 -15.61 23.42
C LEU A 561 6.10 -16.64 22.27
N PRO A 562 5.88 -16.23 21.01
CA PRO A 562 5.75 -17.15 19.90
C PRO A 562 7.13 -17.64 19.40
N PRO A 563 7.23 -18.86 18.84
CA PRO A 563 8.50 -19.38 18.32
C PRO A 563 9.16 -18.51 17.26
N GLY A 564 8.38 -17.75 16.47
CA GLY A 564 8.86 -16.85 15.42
C GLY A 564 9.63 -15.62 15.91
N LEU A 565 9.67 -15.36 17.22
CA LEU A 565 10.49 -14.29 17.82
C LEU A 565 12.00 -14.57 17.69
N GLY A 566 12.39 -15.85 17.57
CA GLY A 566 13.78 -16.28 17.34
C GLY A 566 14.24 -16.16 15.89
N GLN A 567 14.32 -14.94 15.34
CA GLN A 567 14.83 -14.73 13.98
C GLN A 567 16.36 -14.88 13.90
N PRO A 568 16.93 -15.55 12.87
CA PRO A 568 18.35 -15.90 12.85
C PRO A 568 19.32 -14.71 12.65
N SER A 569 18.83 -13.57 12.18
CA SER A 569 19.60 -12.32 12.06
C SER A 569 19.51 -11.40 13.28
N LEU A 570 18.67 -11.75 14.27
CA LEU A 570 18.41 -10.90 15.43
C LEU A 570 19.63 -10.93 16.37
N VAL A 571 20.15 -9.74 16.68
CA VAL A 571 21.32 -9.50 17.53
C VAL A 571 20.91 -8.88 18.87
N SER A 572 19.85 -8.07 18.89
CA SER A 572 19.28 -7.50 20.12
C SER A 572 17.78 -7.79 20.20
N LEU A 573 17.34 -8.33 21.33
CA LEU A 573 15.92 -8.52 21.68
C LEU A 573 15.67 -7.90 23.05
N ASP A 574 14.77 -6.93 23.10
CA ASP A 574 14.27 -6.34 24.35
C ASP A 574 12.75 -6.45 24.37
N ILE A 575 12.23 -7.22 25.32
CA ILE A 575 10.80 -7.38 25.60
C ILE A 575 10.49 -7.01 27.05
N SER A 576 11.40 -6.31 27.72
CA SER A 576 11.38 -6.07 29.15
C SER A 576 10.20 -5.20 29.62
N SER A 577 9.81 -5.35 30.88
CA SER A 577 8.75 -4.53 31.49
C SER A 577 7.41 -4.62 30.74
N ASN A 578 6.96 -5.84 30.51
CA ASN A 578 5.68 -6.19 29.89
C ASN A 578 4.94 -7.24 30.77
N GLU A 579 3.87 -7.82 30.25
CA GLU A 579 3.01 -8.78 30.93
C GLU A 579 2.99 -10.14 30.20
N PHE A 580 4.12 -10.50 29.55
CA PHE A 580 4.27 -11.79 28.87
C PHE A 580 4.31 -12.96 29.86
N THR A 581 3.64 -14.06 29.52
CA THR A 581 3.45 -15.25 30.35
C THR A 581 3.94 -16.53 29.68
N GLY A 582 4.11 -17.60 30.46
CA GLY A 582 4.50 -18.91 29.94
C GLY A 582 6.01 -19.04 29.68
N SER A 583 6.39 -20.17 29.06
CA SER A 583 7.79 -20.54 28.86
C SER A 583 8.47 -19.84 27.68
N ILE A 584 9.76 -19.53 27.85
CA ILE A 584 10.58 -18.91 26.79
C ILE A 584 10.90 -19.94 25.69
N PRO A 585 10.53 -19.70 24.40
CA PRO A 585 10.79 -20.64 23.32
C PRO A 585 12.29 -20.86 23.06
N GLY A 586 12.70 -22.13 22.93
CA GLY A 586 14.07 -22.52 22.58
C GLY A 586 14.55 -22.03 21.19
N THR A 587 13.63 -21.56 20.34
CA THR A 587 13.97 -20.89 19.07
C THR A 587 14.65 -19.54 19.29
N ILE A 588 14.35 -18.81 20.37
CA ILE A 588 15.02 -17.53 20.68
C ILE A 588 16.51 -17.76 20.96
N GLY A 589 16.85 -18.85 21.66
CA GLY A 589 18.23 -19.32 21.81
C GLY A 589 18.84 -19.92 20.54
N SER A 590 18.20 -19.79 19.37
CA SER A 590 18.77 -20.16 18.06
C SER A 590 19.05 -18.95 17.17
N SER A 591 18.74 -17.74 17.65
CA SER A 591 19.17 -16.46 17.08
C SER A 591 20.62 -16.13 17.44
N LYS A 592 21.28 -15.26 16.67
CA LYS A 592 22.63 -14.73 16.97
C LYS A 592 22.59 -13.56 17.97
N LEU A 593 21.79 -13.70 19.03
CA LEU A 593 21.59 -12.66 20.03
C LEU A 593 22.87 -12.40 20.83
N GLN A 594 23.22 -11.12 20.94
CA GLN A 594 24.21 -10.58 21.86
C GLN A 594 23.54 -9.88 23.05
N THR A 595 22.31 -9.40 22.88
CA THR A 595 21.51 -8.75 23.93
C THR A 595 20.12 -9.41 24.01
N ALA A 596 19.73 -9.86 25.19
CA ALA A 596 18.44 -10.48 25.48
C ALA A 596 17.87 -9.96 26.81
N LEU A 597 16.99 -8.95 26.74
CA LEU A 597 16.32 -8.36 27.90
C LEU A 597 14.88 -8.88 27.99
N LEU A 598 14.63 -9.81 28.91
CA LEU A 598 13.32 -10.43 29.15
C LEU A 598 12.79 -10.11 30.56
N ASN A 599 13.49 -9.28 31.30
CA ASN A 599 13.21 -8.92 32.69
C ASN A 599 11.88 -8.17 32.88
N ASN A 600 11.37 -8.18 34.12
CA ASN A 600 10.10 -7.58 34.52
C ASN A 600 8.91 -8.06 33.66
N ASN A 601 8.77 -9.38 33.53
CA ASN A 601 7.62 -10.05 32.89
C ASN A 601 7.04 -11.11 33.85
N GLN A 602 6.07 -11.89 33.37
CA GLN A 602 5.41 -12.99 34.09
C GLN A 602 5.79 -14.37 33.51
N LEU A 603 7.01 -14.49 32.94
CA LEU A 603 7.49 -15.73 32.29
C LEU A 603 7.77 -16.83 33.31
N ASP A 604 7.61 -18.09 32.90
CA ASP A 604 7.75 -19.25 33.77
C ASP A 604 8.49 -20.46 33.14
N GLY A 605 8.80 -21.45 33.97
CA GLY A 605 9.44 -22.69 33.54
C GLY A 605 10.95 -22.57 33.31
N GLN A 606 11.51 -23.56 32.62
CA GLN A 606 12.95 -23.69 32.44
C GLN A 606 13.48 -22.74 31.35
N VAL A 607 14.51 -21.97 31.68
CA VAL A 607 15.23 -21.13 30.71
C VAL A 607 15.99 -22.01 29.71
N PRO A 608 15.86 -21.82 28.38
CA PRO A 608 16.61 -22.59 27.40
C PRO A 608 18.13 -22.38 27.52
N GLU A 609 18.90 -23.47 27.57
CA GLU A 609 20.36 -23.46 27.71
C GLU A 609 21.07 -22.55 26.69
N ARG A 610 20.66 -22.64 25.41
CA ARG A 610 21.20 -21.81 24.32
C ARG A 610 20.89 -20.31 24.44
N LEU A 611 19.85 -19.95 25.20
CA LEU A 611 19.58 -18.54 25.51
C LEU A 611 20.53 -18.07 26.62
N TYR A 612 20.76 -18.89 27.64
CA TYR A 612 21.69 -18.57 28.72
C TYR A 612 23.15 -18.49 28.25
N SER A 613 23.56 -19.28 27.25
CA SER A 613 24.92 -19.23 26.70
C SER A 613 25.32 -17.87 26.11
N ILE A 614 24.36 -16.98 25.80
CA ILE A 614 24.64 -15.59 25.40
C ILE A 614 25.52 -14.90 26.45
N GLY A 615 25.18 -15.02 27.73
CA GLY A 615 25.95 -14.43 28.84
C GLY A 615 27.33 -15.06 29.01
N VAL A 616 27.46 -16.35 28.69
CA VAL A 616 28.75 -17.08 28.74
C VAL A 616 29.68 -16.63 27.61
N HIS A 617 29.13 -16.21 26.47
CA HIS A 617 29.87 -15.69 25.32
C HIS A 617 30.08 -14.16 25.33
N GLY A 618 29.89 -13.51 26.48
CA GLY A 618 30.13 -12.06 26.67
C GLY A 618 28.99 -11.16 26.19
N GLY A 619 27.82 -11.71 25.88
CA GLY A 619 26.60 -10.96 25.64
C GLY A 619 25.89 -10.55 26.94
N VAL A 620 24.84 -9.75 26.82
CA VAL A 620 23.99 -9.28 27.92
C VAL A 620 22.69 -10.08 27.94
N ILE A 621 22.38 -10.70 29.07
CA ILE A 621 21.09 -11.35 29.31
C ILE A 621 20.53 -10.91 30.67
N ASP A 622 19.28 -10.42 30.68
CA ASP A 622 18.54 -10.14 31.91
C ASP A 622 17.19 -10.88 31.91
N LEU A 623 16.97 -11.63 32.98
CA LEU A 623 15.80 -12.46 33.25
C LEU A 623 15.08 -12.04 34.55
N SER A 624 15.58 -11.02 35.24
CA SER A 624 15.14 -10.59 36.57
C SER A 624 13.66 -10.19 36.62
N GLY A 625 13.06 -10.19 37.82
CA GLY A 625 11.63 -9.88 38.01
C GLY A 625 10.65 -11.00 37.61
N ASN A 626 11.02 -11.90 36.69
CA ASN A 626 10.22 -13.07 36.33
C ASN A 626 10.23 -14.11 37.45
N LYS A 627 9.12 -14.23 38.18
CA LYS A 627 9.03 -15.10 39.38
C LYS A 627 8.92 -16.59 39.07
N GLY A 628 8.55 -16.97 37.84
CA GLY A 628 8.33 -18.36 37.45
C GLY A 628 9.53 -19.04 36.79
N LEU A 629 10.56 -18.29 36.38
CA LEU A 629 11.70 -18.83 35.64
C LEU A 629 12.67 -19.59 36.54
N CYS A 630 13.25 -20.67 36.00
CA CYS A 630 14.15 -21.56 36.72
C CYS A 630 15.25 -22.16 35.83
N GLY A 631 16.24 -22.81 36.46
CA GLY A 631 17.16 -23.74 35.78
C GLY A 631 18.48 -23.15 35.25
N VAL A 632 18.83 -21.92 35.64
CA VAL A 632 20.14 -21.29 35.36
C VAL A 632 20.75 -20.74 36.66
N PRO A 633 22.08 -20.57 36.77
CA PRO A 633 22.75 -20.18 38.03
C PRO A 633 22.26 -18.89 38.72
N THR A 634 21.59 -17.99 38.00
CA THR A 634 21.00 -16.75 38.52
C THR A 634 19.54 -16.87 38.98
N LEU A 635 18.95 -18.06 38.89
CA LEU A 635 17.55 -18.35 39.17
C LEU A 635 17.42 -19.63 40.03
N PRO A 636 16.26 -19.88 40.67
CA PRO A 636 16.05 -21.12 41.41
C PRO A 636 16.20 -22.36 40.52
N ALA A 637 16.62 -23.48 41.11
CA ALA A 637 16.57 -24.78 40.44
C ALA A 637 15.11 -25.13 40.10
N CYS A 638 14.88 -25.66 38.90
CA CYS A 638 13.53 -26.06 38.50
C CYS A 638 12.98 -27.16 39.41
N ALA A 639 11.71 -27.04 39.80
CA ALA A 639 10.98 -28.07 40.54
C ALA A 639 10.60 -29.25 39.61
N LEU A 640 11.61 -29.92 39.05
CA LEU A 640 11.45 -31.15 38.28
C LEU A 640 10.74 -32.19 39.15
N PHE A 641 9.54 -32.58 38.74
CA PHE A 641 8.75 -33.62 39.41
C PHE A 641 9.43 -35.00 39.40
N TRP A 642 10.43 -35.17 38.52
CA TRP A 642 11.26 -36.35 38.34
C TRP A 642 12.74 -35.95 38.25
N GLU A 643 13.51 -36.24 39.30
CA GLU A 643 14.94 -36.53 39.17
C GLU A 643 15.18 -37.96 39.67
N LYS A 644 16.12 -38.68 39.02
CA LYS A 644 16.75 -39.92 39.51
C LYS A 644 15.76 -40.98 40.05
N GLY A 645 14.68 -41.24 39.31
CA GLY A 645 13.90 -42.47 39.45
C GLY A 645 12.82 -42.50 40.55
N GLY A 646 12.32 -41.36 41.04
CA GLY A 646 11.16 -41.39 41.93
C GLY A 646 10.49 -40.05 42.22
N LEU A 647 9.18 -40.09 42.51
CA LEU A 647 8.39 -38.91 42.88
C LEU A 647 8.97 -38.17 44.10
N ASN A 648 8.88 -36.84 44.07
CA ASN A 648 9.10 -35.95 45.21
C ASN A 648 8.22 -36.34 46.42
N LYS A 649 8.67 -36.06 47.66
CA LYS A 649 7.91 -36.32 48.91
C LYS A 649 6.49 -35.77 48.83
N THR A 650 6.30 -34.54 48.38
CA THR A 650 4.97 -33.92 48.23
C THR A 650 4.10 -34.67 47.23
N GLY A 651 4.66 -35.16 46.12
CA GLY A 651 3.95 -35.99 45.14
C GLY A 651 3.56 -37.37 45.68
N LYS A 652 4.43 -37.99 46.48
CA LYS A 652 4.14 -39.25 47.19
C LYS A 652 3.00 -39.08 48.21
N ILE A 653 3.02 -37.97 48.96
CA ILE A 653 1.94 -37.61 49.90
C ILE A 653 0.64 -37.35 49.15
N ALA A 654 0.67 -36.64 48.02
CA ALA A 654 -0.52 -36.39 47.20
C ALA A 654 -1.13 -37.68 46.65
N LEU A 655 -0.33 -38.57 46.04
CA LEU A 655 -0.82 -39.87 45.56
C LEU A 655 -1.39 -40.72 46.70
N GLY A 656 -0.70 -40.77 47.85
CA GLY A 656 -1.14 -41.50 49.04
C GLY A 656 -2.44 -40.94 49.63
N ALA A 657 -2.60 -39.61 49.66
CA ALA A 657 -3.83 -38.96 50.10
C ALA A 657 -5.01 -39.22 49.16
N SER A 658 -4.78 -39.18 47.83
CA SER A 658 -5.81 -39.57 46.86
C SER A 658 -6.22 -41.04 46.99
N PHE A 659 -5.27 -41.95 47.17
CA PHE A 659 -5.57 -43.37 47.42
C PHE A 659 -6.32 -43.59 48.73
N GLY A 660 -5.91 -42.92 49.81
CA GLY A 660 -6.58 -42.97 51.11
C GLY A 660 -8.00 -42.40 51.06
N PHE A 661 -8.22 -41.31 50.33
CA PHE A 661 -9.55 -40.73 50.12
C PHE A 661 -10.47 -41.65 49.31
N VAL A 662 -9.97 -42.26 48.22
CA VAL A 662 -10.72 -43.25 47.44
C VAL A 662 -11.05 -44.49 48.29
N LEU A 663 -10.09 -44.98 49.09
CA LEU A 663 -10.32 -46.09 50.02
C LEU A 663 -11.38 -45.74 51.08
N LEU A 664 -11.34 -44.53 51.64
CA LEU A 664 -12.34 -44.04 52.60
C LEU A 664 -13.75 -43.99 51.98
N VAL A 665 -13.87 -43.47 50.75
CA VAL A 665 -15.15 -43.45 50.01
C VAL A 665 -15.66 -44.87 49.75
N ILE A 666 -14.79 -45.81 49.36
CA ILE A 666 -15.16 -47.22 49.18
C ILE A 666 -15.64 -47.83 50.51
N LEU A 667 -14.94 -47.59 51.63
CA LEU A 667 -15.34 -48.09 52.94
C LEU A 667 -16.66 -47.48 53.42
N ILE A 668 -16.94 -46.20 53.12
CA ILE A 668 -18.24 -45.57 53.39
C ILE A 668 -19.36 -46.22 52.56
N VAL A 669 -19.12 -46.53 51.29
CA VAL A 669 -20.10 -47.25 50.44
C VAL A 669 -20.36 -48.66 50.98
N VAL A 670 -19.32 -49.40 51.38
CA VAL A 670 -19.46 -50.73 52.02
C VAL A 670 -20.22 -50.63 53.34
N TYR A 671 -19.91 -49.65 54.20
CA TYR A 671 -20.63 -49.40 55.45
C TYR A 671 -22.13 -49.15 55.23
N ILE A 672 -22.48 -48.32 54.23
CA ILE A 672 -23.88 -48.04 53.86
C ILE A 672 -24.61 -49.31 53.38
N LEU A 673 -23.93 -50.15 52.59
CA LEU A 673 -24.50 -51.41 52.08
C LEU A 673 -24.66 -52.48 53.17
N CYS A 674 -23.70 -52.60 54.09
CA CYS A 674 -23.67 -53.65 55.11
C CYS A 674 -24.54 -53.36 56.35
N ILE A 675 -24.79 -52.09 56.71
CA ILE A 675 -25.46 -51.74 57.98
C ILE A 675 -26.91 -51.28 57.79
N ARG A 676 -27.39 -51.05 56.56
CA ARG A 676 -28.79 -50.65 56.31
C ARG A 676 -29.72 -51.79 55.82
N ARG A 677 -29.37 -53.07 56.00
CA ARG A 677 -30.26 -54.20 55.64
C ARG A 677 -30.20 -55.41 56.60
N GLY A 678 -31.39 -55.89 56.95
CA GLY A 678 -31.68 -57.17 57.62
C GLY A 678 -32.80 -57.01 58.66
N PRO A 679 -33.67 -58.02 58.88
CA PRO A 679 -33.96 -59.23 58.10
C PRO A 679 -35.17 -59.00 57.12
N TYR A 680 -35.72 -59.94 56.34
CA TYR A 680 -35.81 -61.41 56.44
C TYR A 680 -35.69 -62.12 55.06
N ASP A 681 -35.01 -63.27 55.04
CA ASP A 681 -35.48 -64.62 54.65
C ASP A 681 -36.90 -64.75 54.03
N TYR A 682 -37.23 -65.65 53.09
CA TYR A 682 -36.55 -66.53 52.11
C TYR A 682 -37.57 -66.67 50.93
N ASP A 683 -37.37 -67.30 49.76
CA ASP A 683 -36.64 -68.52 49.40
C ASP A 683 -36.49 -68.60 47.85
N PHE A 684 -35.49 -69.34 47.34
CA PHE A 684 -35.57 -70.31 46.22
C PHE A 684 -34.17 -70.75 45.73
N ASP A 685 -34.10 -72.00 45.27
CA ASP A 685 -32.85 -72.76 45.14
C ASP A 685 -32.10 -72.63 43.79
N PHE A 686 -30.87 -73.16 43.76
CA PHE A 686 -29.95 -73.18 42.61
C PHE A 686 -30.47 -73.99 41.40
N PRO A 687 -29.96 -73.68 40.19
CA PRO A 687 -29.12 -74.70 39.53
C PRO A 687 -27.69 -74.23 39.21
N GLN A 688 -26.79 -75.19 39.08
CA GLN A 688 -25.39 -74.99 38.68
C GLN A 688 -25.30 -74.78 37.16
N ASP A 689 -24.43 -73.87 36.70
CA ASP A 689 -23.17 -74.28 36.04
C ASP A 689 -22.32 -73.08 35.57
N LEU A 690 -21.01 -73.14 35.87
CA LEU A 690 -20.04 -72.10 35.51
C LEU A 690 -18.80 -72.67 34.78
N THR A 691 -19.04 -73.48 33.74
CA THR A 691 -17.96 -74.02 32.88
C THR A 691 -18.24 -73.88 31.37
N SER A 692 -17.98 -72.71 30.78
CA SER A 692 -17.49 -72.62 29.38
C SER A 692 -17.04 -71.21 28.98
N ILE A 693 -16.09 -71.14 28.04
CA ILE A 693 -15.53 -69.89 27.51
C ILE A 693 -16.48 -69.32 26.45
N SER A 694 -17.45 -68.50 26.86
CA SER A 694 -18.47 -67.94 25.93
C SER A 694 -18.78 -66.45 26.14
N ALA A 695 -18.73 -65.93 27.38
CA ALA A 695 -19.23 -64.58 27.71
C ALA A 695 -18.51 -63.41 27.00
N ILE A 696 -17.28 -63.60 26.50
CA ILE A 696 -16.50 -62.55 25.82
C ILE A 696 -16.97 -62.30 24.38
N SER A 697 -17.61 -63.26 23.70
CA SER A 697 -18.14 -63.07 22.34
C SER A 697 -19.43 -62.21 22.34
N ALA A 698 -20.26 -62.33 23.39
CA ALA A 698 -21.60 -61.76 23.48
C ALA A 698 -21.67 -60.22 23.52
N LYS A 699 -20.55 -59.53 23.83
CA LYS A 699 -20.46 -58.05 23.73
C LYS A 699 -19.93 -57.58 22.37
N ARG A 700 -19.10 -58.35 21.65
CA ARG A 700 -18.56 -57.95 20.34
C ARG A 700 -19.61 -58.00 19.23
N ASN A 701 -20.58 -58.92 19.32
CA ASN A 701 -21.62 -59.11 18.31
C ASN A 701 -22.75 -58.05 18.32
N ARG A 702 -22.95 -57.29 19.42
CA ARG A 702 -24.00 -56.25 19.44
C ARG A 702 -23.62 -55.04 18.57
N TYR A 703 -22.34 -54.64 18.58
CA TYR A 703 -21.86 -53.51 17.80
C TYR A 703 -21.83 -53.80 16.28
N GLN A 704 -21.57 -55.06 15.90
CA GLN A 704 -21.67 -55.48 14.49
C GLN A 704 -23.13 -55.61 14.03
N ARG A 705 -24.05 -56.14 14.85
CA ARG A 705 -25.49 -56.18 14.49
C ARG A 705 -26.10 -54.79 14.34
N ALA A 706 -25.73 -53.82 15.19
CA ALA A 706 -26.17 -52.43 15.01
C ALA A 706 -25.73 -51.86 13.65
N LYS A 707 -24.48 -52.12 13.26
CA LYS A 707 -23.94 -51.68 11.96
C LYS A 707 -24.55 -52.39 10.75
N SER A 708 -25.02 -53.64 10.89
CA SER A 708 -25.71 -54.35 9.80
C SER A 708 -27.19 -53.99 9.68
N VAL A 709 -27.90 -53.71 10.78
CA VAL A 709 -29.32 -53.28 10.74
C VAL A 709 -29.45 -51.92 10.05
N MET A 710 -28.61 -50.95 10.42
CA MET A 710 -28.62 -49.61 9.82
C MET A 710 -28.19 -49.58 8.34
N LEU A 711 -27.64 -50.67 7.82
CA LEU A 711 -27.32 -50.88 6.40
C LEU A 711 -28.46 -51.60 5.66
N ALA A 712 -29.23 -52.45 6.35
CA ALA A 712 -30.40 -53.14 5.78
C ALA A 712 -31.64 -52.23 5.70
N GLU A 713 -31.82 -51.29 6.64
CA GLU A 713 -32.90 -50.28 6.59
C GLU A 713 -32.74 -49.28 5.42
N MET A 714 -31.60 -49.25 4.73
CA MET A 714 -31.40 -48.45 3.52
C MET A 714 -31.71 -49.18 2.20
N GLU A 715 -32.02 -50.49 2.24
CA GLU A 715 -32.19 -51.32 1.03
C GLU A 715 -33.62 -51.86 0.86
N ALA A 716 -34.56 -51.47 1.74
CA ALA A 716 -35.94 -51.91 1.69
C ALA A 716 -36.94 -50.75 1.89
N HIS A 717 -37.28 -50.04 0.80
CA HIS A 717 -38.64 -49.48 0.53
C HIS A 717 -38.76 -48.90 -0.90
N ASN A 718 -38.92 -49.79 -1.89
CA ASN A 718 -39.69 -49.55 -3.12
C ASN A 718 -40.22 -50.93 -3.57
N PRO A 719 -41.52 -51.09 -3.89
CA PRO A 719 -42.02 -50.73 -5.22
C PRO A 719 -43.45 -50.12 -5.27
N ASP A 720 -43.87 -49.76 -6.48
CA ASP A 720 -45.16 -49.20 -6.90
C ASP A 720 -46.37 -50.15 -6.71
N GLY A 721 -47.63 -49.65 -6.77
CA GLY A 721 -48.78 -50.55 -6.58
C GLY A 721 -50.27 -50.17 -6.80
N PHE A 722 -50.66 -49.00 -7.33
CA PHE A 722 -51.98 -48.74 -7.99
C PHE A 722 -53.37 -48.81 -7.24
N TYR A 723 -54.30 -47.97 -7.75
CA TYR A 723 -55.78 -48.08 -7.84
C TYR A 723 -56.80 -47.39 -6.88
N THR A 724 -57.55 -46.46 -7.50
CA THR A 724 -59.00 -46.12 -7.42
C THR A 724 -59.65 -45.22 -6.34
N ASN A 725 -60.38 -44.22 -6.89
CA ASN A 725 -61.65 -43.58 -6.46
C ASN A 725 -61.74 -42.71 -5.19
N GLY A 726 -62.39 -41.53 -5.31
CA GLY A 726 -62.90 -40.77 -4.14
C GLY A 726 -62.96 -39.24 -4.24
N SER A 727 -63.66 -38.67 -5.23
CA SER A 727 -64.01 -37.23 -5.28
C SER A 727 -65.34 -36.92 -4.57
N PRO A 728 -65.74 -35.65 -4.32
CA PRO A 728 -64.98 -34.39 -4.18
C PRO A 728 -65.32 -33.62 -2.87
N HIS A 729 -64.63 -32.49 -2.61
CA HIS A 729 -65.29 -31.17 -2.51
C HIS A 729 -64.30 -29.99 -2.57
#